data_AF-A0A423WFJ2-F1
#
_entry.id   AF-A0A423WFJ2-F1
#
_cell.length_a   1.000
_cell.length_b   1.000
_cell.length_c   1.000
_cell.angle_alpha   90.00
_cell.angle_beta   90.00
_cell.angle_gamma   90.00
#
_symmetry.space_group_name_H-M   'P 1'
#
loop_
_entity.id
_entity.type
_entity.pdbx_description
1 polymer ?
#
loop_
_entity_poly.entity_id
_entity_poly.type
_entity_poly.pdbx_seq_one_letter_code
_entity_poly.pdbx_strand_id
1 'polypeptide(L)'
;MDEQANKPHRKGKEKPKRTGENPKAFAVHRPGKLAKQAARSHDIKEKRLHVPLVDRLPDEPPPRLVAIVGPPGVGKTTLIKSLIRRYAKETVTNPQGPITVVTSKKQRLTFIECANELEAMVDIAKVADMVLLMIDGNYGFEMETMEFLNILAATGMPGNVFGILTHLDLFKKPQALKDAKKRLKHRLWSELYQGAHLFYLSGVINGRYPDREIHNLSRFLSIMKNPRPLIWRNSHPYSIIDSWRDITHPTKVEEDDMCDRSIVLSGYLRGTNFSSQGQRIHIPGLGDYTVSNMEVLPDPCPTPFMEQAVARATGKTGRRRLDEKDKRLYAPMSDRSGLKVDGDAIYIYRDKGFTFDKDAQVAERGEGEELIINLQNERRLLGQTEDGVQLFAGGEQLKEAGEEEDTGRKTQRQARVVNQEGSDVEHDLGDDDDDEGSIADEDLGSDVETEFNEKKLGKVFQKDAEKGLDADDIAFADSDSDLGSISGDDLDDEEEDFDSDDEAAASKWKKNMEERAKLRHGKRRPYQTADLARMLYNDALSLSDVLKRWRGEGEEDEEEEEEDIEADSGDETFFKKSKNEKEDLSDDRSVPVFDYDKLASYWSNEANIEALRKKFTTANLLGDDEGGDGDDGFEGFGSGDEEEADGDGDNDGEGDGAFEDLETGEKHGPTEENLEAERDKNARRKEELKLRFEEEDREGFNNDKANARREGGNDEEFGEDDWYDAQKAMIQKQLDINKSEFENLDERQRVLVEGFRAGKYAKIVIEGVPAEFVKKFNAKMPIIVGGLSPTEDRFGFLQVRIKRHRWHKKILKTGDPLIFSLGWRRFQTMPIYSISDSRVRNRMLKYTPEHMHCFGTFYGPLIAPNTGFVCFQNFSSTNPGFRIAATGTILSVDESTEIVKKLKLTGTPYKIFKNTAFIKDMFNTSLEIAKFEGASIKTVSGIRGQIKRALSKPEGHFRATFEDKILLSDIVFLRAWYPIKPHRFYNPVTNLVGWQRARLTGEIRAAEEIATPQNKNSQYRKIERAERHFNPLRVPRKLAAELPYKSQIVTTKPQKKQTYLQKRAVLAGGEEKKARDLMQKLTTIRKDVAEKRKAKKDENRAAFKKKMAVQEEKKAAREKRETKEWWSREGKKRKGGPEGAAGGGGGGKRSKK
;
A
#
# COMPACT_ATOMS: atom_id res chain seq x y z
N MET A 1 41.67 79.54 39.94
CA MET A 1 40.42 79.30 39.19
C MET A 1 40.79 78.46 37.97
N ASP A 2 39.82 77.71 37.47
CA ASP A 2 39.82 76.92 36.22
C ASP A 2 40.12 75.41 36.36
N GLU A 3 39.03 74.73 36.76
CA GLU A 3 38.57 73.37 36.43
C GLU A 3 39.44 72.15 36.79
N GLN A 4 39.31 71.67 38.03
CA GLN A 4 39.50 70.25 38.36
C GLN A 4 38.41 69.41 37.67
N ALA A 5 38.66 68.94 36.45
CA ALA A 5 37.86 67.91 35.81
C ALA A 5 38.18 66.54 36.45
N ASN A 6 37.46 66.19 37.52
CA ASN A 6 37.52 64.86 38.13
C ASN A 6 37.14 63.80 37.08
N LYS A 7 38.11 62.96 36.69
CA LYS A 7 37.85 61.83 35.79
C LYS A 7 36.82 60.89 36.44
N PRO A 8 35.68 60.59 35.77
CA PRO A 8 34.71 59.66 36.30
C PRO A 8 35.35 58.28 36.44
N HIS A 9 35.17 57.67 37.61
CA HIS A 9 35.56 56.30 37.88
C HIS A 9 34.74 55.38 36.97
N ARG A 10 35.39 54.34 36.45
CA ARG A 10 34.79 53.35 35.55
C ARG A 10 33.50 52.81 36.18
N LYS A 11 32.34 53.05 35.55
CA LYS A 11 31.08 52.42 35.99
C LYS A 11 31.33 50.90 36.12
N GLY A 12 30.96 50.35 37.27
CA GLY A 12 31.04 48.91 37.52
C GLY A 12 30.33 48.18 36.38
N LYS A 13 30.93 47.09 35.89
CA LYS A 13 30.35 46.31 34.80
C LYS A 13 29.02 45.75 35.30
N GLU A 14 27.90 46.33 34.89
CA GLU A 14 26.58 45.79 35.18
C GLU A 14 26.51 44.39 34.59
N LYS A 15 26.45 43.38 35.47
CA LYS A 15 26.11 42.03 35.05
C LYS A 15 24.61 42.06 34.78
N PRO A 16 24.13 41.55 33.64
CA PRO A 16 22.70 41.37 33.46
C PRO A 16 22.18 40.57 34.66
N LYS A 17 21.17 41.09 35.36
CA LYS A 17 20.44 40.32 36.37
C LYS A 17 19.95 39.06 35.65
N ARG A 18 20.45 37.89 36.06
CA ARG A 18 19.88 36.63 35.58
C ARG A 18 18.53 36.48 36.25
N THR A 19 17.46 36.81 35.53
CA THR A 19 16.10 36.42 35.88
C THR A 19 15.93 34.94 35.52
N GLY A 20 15.62 34.11 36.52
CA GLY A 20 15.45 32.66 36.37
C GLY A 20 16.20 31.82 37.40
N GLU A 21 15.86 30.54 37.47
CA GLU A 21 16.44 29.55 38.38
C GLU A 21 17.97 29.40 38.23
N ASN A 22 18.67 29.05 39.31
CA ASN A 22 20.14 28.98 39.32
C ASN A 22 20.67 27.75 38.55
N PRO A 23 21.25 27.87 37.34
CA PRO A 23 21.67 26.73 36.53
C PRO A 23 22.85 25.95 37.12
N LYS A 24 23.56 26.51 38.11
CA LYS A 24 24.61 25.78 38.85
C LYS A 24 24.02 24.84 39.89
N ALA A 25 22.83 25.14 40.42
CA ALA A 25 22.12 24.28 41.37
C ALA A 25 21.55 23.04 40.66
N PHE A 26 21.11 23.17 39.40
CA PHE A 26 20.58 22.08 38.57
C PHE A 26 21.66 21.33 37.77
N ALA A 27 22.92 21.38 38.20
CA ALA A 27 24.00 20.65 37.55
C ALA A 27 23.97 19.16 37.95
N VAL A 28 24.21 18.29 36.96
CA VAL A 28 24.14 16.84 37.17
C VAL A 28 25.41 16.34 37.85
N HIS A 29 25.27 15.56 38.93
CA HIS A 29 26.38 15.00 39.71
C HIS A 29 27.33 14.08 38.88
N ARG A 30 26.86 13.47 37.78
CA ARG A 30 27.67 12.58 36.91
C ARG A 30 27.49 12.90 35.41
N PRO A 31 28.13 13.96 34.89
CA PRO A 31 27.93 14.42 33.52
C PRO A 31 28.36 13.37 32.48
N GLY A 32 29.46 12.65 32.70
CA GLY A 32 29.93 11.62 31.76
C GLY A 32 29.01 10.38 31.67
N LYS A 33 28.33 10.02 32.77
CA LYS A 33 27.35 8.91 32.75
C LYS A 33 26.08 9.35 32.03
N LEU A 34 25.59 10.56 32.33
CA LEU A 34 24.43 11.13 31.66
C LEU A 34 24.68 11.30 30.16
N ALA A 35 25.85 11.80 29.75
CA ALA A 35 26.19 11.92 28.33
C ALA A 35 26.16 10.58 27.59
N LYS A 36 26.72 9.50 28.18
CA LYS A 36 26.66 8.16 27.59
C LYS A 36 25.24 7.60 27.54
N GLN A 37 24.45 7.85 28.59
CA GLN A 37 23.06 7.42 28.66
C GLN A 37 22.20 8.17 27.63
N ALA A 38 22.38 9.49 27.51
CA ALA A 38 21.71 10.35 26.55
C ALA A 38 22.05 9.92 25.12
N ALA A 39 23.33 9.76 24.78
CA ALA A 39 23.75 9.26 23.47
C ALA A 39 23.11 7.89 23.15
N ARG A 40 23.14 6.96 24.11
CA ARG A 40 22.49 5.65 23.94
C ARG A 40 20.96 5.77 23.80
N SER A 41 20.30 6.66 24.53
CA SER A 41 18.85 6.85 24.41
C SER A 41 18.47 7.48 23.08
N HIS A 42 19.24 8.45 22.58
CA HIS A 42 19.05 9.03 21.24
C HIS A 42 19.27 7.95 20.17
N ASP A 43 20.34 7.15 20.24
CA ASP A 43 20.56 6.02 19.32
C ASP A 43 19.41 4.99 19.33
N ILE A 44 18.79 4.76 20.50
CA ILE A 44 17.64 3.83 20.62
C ILE A 44 16.38 4.47 20.06
N LYS A 45 16.15 5.77 20.31
CA LYS A 45 15.01 6.53 19.79
C LYS A 45 15.07 6.63 18.26
N GLU A 46 16.22 6.99 17.70
CA GLU A 46 16.46 7.02 16.24
C GLU A 46 16.15 5.66 15.58
N LYS A 47 16.52 4.54 16.24
CA LYS A 47 16.18 3.18 15.77
C LYS A 47 14.70 2.81 15.88
N ARG A 48 13.92 3.51 16.71
CA ARG A 48 12.46 3.33 16.83
C ARG A 48 11.69 4.11 15.78
N LEU A 49 12.26 5.18 15.22
CA LEU A 49 11.66 5.95 14.15
C LEU A 49 11.59 5.11 12.86
N HIS A 50 10.42 5.10 12.24
CA HIS A 50 10.15 4.42 10.98
C HIS A 50 9.37 5.36 10.08
N VAL A 51 9.19 5.02 8.80
CA VAL A 51 8.28 5.79 7.93
C VAL A 51 6.85 5.62 8.46
N PRO A 52 6.12 6.72 8.77
CA PRO A 52 4.73 6.64 9.17
C PRO A 52 3.90 6.15 7.98
N LEU A 53 3.26 4.98 8.15
CA LEU A 53 2.41 4.36 7.15
C LEU A 53 1.06 4.06 7.79
N VAL A 54 -0.01 4.17 7.01
CA VAL A 54 -1.37 3.86 7.45
C VAL A 54 -1.51 2.36 7.71
N ASP A 55 -1.99 1.98 8.89
CA ASP A 55 -2.40 0.61 9.21
C ASP A 55 -3.91 0.49 8.95
N ARG A 56 -4.30 -0.34 7.98
CA ARG A 56 -5.71 -0.54 7.59
C ARG A 56 -6.30 -1.84 8.14
N LEU A 57 -5.74 -2.35 9.24
CA LEU A 57 -6.24 -3.57 9.87
C LEU A 57 -7.57 -3.28 10.59
N PRO A 58 -8.65 -4.04 10.31
CA PRO A 58 -9.92 -3.87 11.00
C PRO A 58 -9.87 -4.40 12.45
N ASP A 59 -10.86 -4.02 13.26
CA ASP A 59 -10.99 -4.47 14.67
C ASP A 59 -11.09 -5.98 14.79
N GLU A 60 -11.84 -6.60 13.88
CA GLU A 60 -11.86 -8.04 13.68
C GLU A 60 -10.92 -8.40 12.52
N PRO A 61 -9.64 -8.69 12.80
CA PRO A 61 -8.66 -8.93 11.75
C PRO A 61 -8.95 -10.26 11.03
N PRO A 62 -8.69 -10.35 9.71
CA PRO A 62 -8.69 -11.63 9.02
C PRO A 62 -7.63 -12.59 9.58
N PRO A 63 -7.78 -13.91 9.42
CA PRO A 63 -6.81 -14.89 9.92
C PRO A 63 -5.46 -14.71 9.24
N ARG A 64 -4.38 -14.45 9.97
CA ARG A 64 -3.07 -14.10 9.37
C ARG A 64 -2.50 -15.26 8.55
N LEU A 65 -1.98 -14.97 7.35
CA LEU A 65 -1.46 -16.02 6.48
C LEU A 65 -0.04 -16.45 6.89
N VAL A 66 0.10 -17.73 7.24
CA VAL A 66 1.38 -18.40 7.50
C VAL A 66 1.70 -19.31 6.31
N ALA A 67 2.62 -18.85 5.47
CA ALA A 67 3.11 -19.62 4.33
C ALA A 67 4.24 -20.56 4.75
N ILE A 68 4.11 -21.85 4.46
CA ILE A 68 5.14 -22.86 4.66
C ILE A 68 5.83 -23.11 3.32
N VAL A 69 7.09 -22.69 3.24
CA VAL A 69 7.87 -22.69 2.01
C VAL A 69 9.17 -23.43 2.22
N GLY A 70 9.54 -24.25 1.26
CA GLY A 70 10.77 -25.01 1.30
C GLY A 70 10.87 -25.92 0.08
N PRO A 71 12.04 -26.55 -0.10
CA PRO A 71 12.31 -27.39 -1.24
C PRO A 71 11.46 -28.67 -1.25
N PRO A 72 11.42 -29.41 -2.38
CA PRO A 72 10.77 -30.71 -2.44
C PRO A 72 11.37 -31.66 -1.39
N GLY A 73 10.52 -32.42 -0.69
CA GLY A 73 10.95 -33.45 0.24
C GLY A 73 11.41 -32.98 1.63
N VAL A 74 11.37 -31.67 1.92
CA VAL A 74 11.83 -31.13 3.23
C VAL A 74 10.89 -31.41 4.42
N GLY A 75 9.66 -31.90 4.18
CA GLY A 75 8.66 -32.17 5.23
C GLY A 75 7.65 -31.03 5.48
N LYS A 76 7.23 -30.31 4.44
CA LYS A 76 6.22 -29.23 4.54
C LYS A 76 4.87 -29.74 5.08
N THR A 77 4.35 -30.81 4.47
CA THR A 77 3.12 -31.49 4.90
C THR A 77 3.20 -31.99 6.34
N THR A 78 4.33 -32.59 6.76
CA THR A 78 4.51 -33.10 8.13
C THR A 78 4.54 -32.00 9.17
N LEU A 79 5.08 -30.82 8.82
CA LEU A 79 5.03 -29.63 9.68
C LEU A 79 3.58 -29.15 9.87
N ILE A 80 2.80 -29.05 8.79
CA ILE A 80 1.38 -28.65 8.85
C ILE A 80 0.59 -29.61 9.74
N LYS A 81 0.72 -30.92 9.52
CA LYS A 81 0.06 -31.95 10.35
C LYS A 81 0.36 -31.78 11.84
N SER A 82 1.64 -31.52 12.15
CA SER A 82 2.09 -31.36 13.54
C SER A 82 1.55 -30.07 14.18
N LEU A 83 1.46 -28.97 13.42
CA LEU A 83 0.90 -27.70 13.87
C LEU A 83 -0.62 -27.78 14.08
N ILE A 84 -1.35 -28.38 13.15
CA ILE A 84 -2.82 -28.57 13.28
C ILE A 84 -3.13 -29.40 14.51
N ARG A 85 -2.45 -30.54 14.68
CA ARG A 85 -2.63 -31.40 15.86
C ARG A 85 -2.31 -30.66 17.15
N ARG A 86 -1.37 -29.71 17.14
CA ARG A 86 -1.02 -28.91 18.32
C ARG A 86 -2.12 -27.90 18.68
N TYR A 87 -2.73 -27.24 17.69
CA TYR A 87 -3.72 -26.20 17.93
C TYR A 87 -5.14 -26.76 18.10
N ALA A 88 -5.60 -27.59 17.16
CA ALA A 88 -6.97 -28.10 17.11
C ALA A 88 -7.15 -29.47 17.78
N LYS A 89 -6.06 -30.15 18.17
CA LYS A 89 -6.09 -31.55 18.65
C LYS A 89 -6.71 -32.54 17.66
N GLU A 90 -6.85 -32.21 16.39
CA GLU A 90 -7.30 -33.14 15.34
C GLU A 90 -6.12 -33.68 14.52
N THR A 91 -6.26 -34.89 13.98
CA THR A 91 -5.28 -35.49 13.07
C THR A 91 -5.79 -35.43 11.64
N VAL A 92 -5.09 -34.69 10.78
CA VAL A 92 -5.39 -34.58 9.35
C VAL A 92 -4.40 -35.43 8.56
N THR A 93 -4.90 -36.35 7.73
CA THR A 93 -4.08 -37.29 6.96
C THR A 93 -3.43 -36.65 5.73
N ASN A 94 -4.14 -35.81 4.99
CA ASN A 94 -3.65 -35.12 3.80
C ASN A 94 -4.10 -33.64 3.82
N PRO A 95 -3.39 -32.76 4.54
CA PRO A 95 -3.73 -31.35 4.52
C PRO A 95 -3.52 -30.75 3.12
N GLN A 96 -4.60 -30.25 2.50
CA GLN A 96 -4.63 -29.59 1.19
C GLN A 96 -5.37 -28.25 1.29
N GLY A 97 -4.96 -27.28 0.46
CA GLY A 97 -5.48 -25.93 0.51
C GLY A 97 -5.08 -25.15 1.77
N PRO A 98 -5.67 -23.97 1.97
CA PRO A 98 -5.48 -23.17 3.17
C PRO A 98 -6.27 -23.74 4.36
N ILE A 99 -5.66 -23.73 5.54
CA ILE A 99 -6.21 -24.31 6.76
C ILE A 99 -6.23 -23.25 7.85
N THR A 100 -7.42 -22.85 8.28
CA THR A 100 -7.61 -21.80 9.28
C THR A 100 -7.82 -22.40 10.67
N VAL A 101 -7.07 -21.89 11.65
CA VAL A 101 -7.09 -22.37 13.04
C VAL A 101 -7.12 -21.19 14.01
N VAL A 102 -7.92 -21.30 15.06
CA VAL A 102 -7.95 -20.34 16.16
C VAL A 102 -6.76 -20.59 17.10
N THR A 103 -5.94 -19.57 17.33
CA THR A 103 -4.72 -19.71 18.15
C THR A 103 -4.79 -18.92 19.46
N SER A 104 -5.52 -17.82 19.46
CA SER A 104 -5.71 -16.91 20.57
C SER A 104 -7.10 -16.30 20.49
N LYS A 105 -7.57 -15.71 21.60
CA LYS A 105 -8.91 -15.08 21.66
C LYS A 105 -9.10 -13.92 20.67
N LYS A 106 -8.01 -13.31 20.21
CA LYS A 106 -8.01 -12.22 19.23
C LYS A 106 -7.47 -12.60 17.85
N GLN A 107 -6.79 -13.74 17.74
CA GLN A 107 -6.00 -14.05 16.54
C GLN A 107 -6.22 -15.49 16.08
N ARG A 108 -6.52 -15.60 14.79
CA ARG A 108 -6.57 -16.84 14.02
C ARG A 108 -5.46 -16.82 12.96
N LEU A 109 -4.96 -18.00 12.60
CA LEU A 109 -3.91 -18.18 11.60
C LEU A 109 -4.44 -19.09 10.48
N THR A 110 -4.10 -18.77 9.24
CA THR A 110 -4.31 -19.63 8.08
C THR A 110 -2.96 -20.22 7.66
N PHE A 111 -2.80 -21.54 7.73
CA PHE A 111 -1.62 -22.23 7.22
C PHE A 111 -1.82 -22.58 5.76
N ILE A 112 -0.82 -22.29 4.92
CA ILE A 112 -0.83 -22.66 3.52
C ILE A 112 0.49 -23.29 3.13
N GLU A 113 0.43 -24.46 2.49
CA GLU A 113 1.61 -25.09 1.89
C GLU A 113 1.90 -24.46 0.53
N CYS A 114 3.14 -24.02 0.33
CA CYS A 114 3.58 -23.64 -1.00
C CYS A 114 3.96 -24.87 -1.83
N ALA A 115 3.34 -25.02 -3.00
CA ALA A 115 3.79 -25.97 -4.01
C ALA A 115 5.24 -25.70 -4.44
N ASN A 116 5.91 -26.68 -5.05
CA ASN A 116 7.31 -26.56 -5.50
C ASN A 116 7.46 -25.73 -6.79
N GLU A 117 6.35 -25.23 -7.34
CA GLU A 117 6.34 -24.39 -8.53
C GLU A 117 6.71 -22.94 -8.19
N LEU A 118 7.47 -22.30 -9.07
CA LEU A 118 7.92 -20.93 -8.85
C LEU A 118 6.75 -19.94 -8.94
N GLU A 119 5.76 -20.29 -9.75
CA GLU A 119 4.47 -19.64 -9.91
C GLU A 119 3.78 -19.46 -8.56
N ALA A 120 3.54 -20.57 -7.85
CA ALA A 120 2.92 -20.56 -6.52
C ALA A 120 3.78 -19.82 -5.49
N MET A 121 5.11 -19.99 -5.54
CA MET A 121 6.05 -19.24 -4.69
C MET A 121 5.91 -17.73 -4.86
N VAL A 122 5.78 -17.26 -6.10
CA VAL A 122 5.62 -15.84 -6.42
C VAL A 122 4.30 -15.29 -5.89
N ASP A 123 3.22 -16.05 -6.03
CA ASP A 123 1.89 -15.58 -5.62
C ASP A 123 1.78 -15.55 -4.09
N ILE A 124 2.23 -16.62 -3.41
CA ILE A 124 2.26 -16.68 -1.96
C ILE A 124 3.16 -15.58 -1.38
N ALA A 125 4.30 -15.27 -2.02
CA ALA A 125 5.19 -14.20 -1.54
C ALA A 125 4.52 -12.81 -1.51
N LYS A 126 3.55 -12.54 -2.40
CA LYS A 126 2.78 -11.29 -2.41
C LYS A 126 1.84 -11.20 -1.21
N VAL A 127 1.27 -12.34 -0.79
CA VAL A 127 0.16 -12.41 0.17
C VAL A 127 0.61 -12.77 1.60
N ALA A 128 1.71 -13.51 1.78
CA ALA A 128 2.13 -14.07 3.07
C ALA A 128 2.47 -13.04 4.14
N ASP A 129 1.75 -13.04 5.27
CA ASP A 129 2.05 -12.20 6.45
C ASP A 129 3.22 -12.75 7.26
N MET A 130 3.36 -14.07 7.26
CA MET A 130 4.40 -14.81 7.96
C MET A 130 4.92 -15.92 7.07
N VAL A 131 6.22 -16.15 7.10
CA VAL A 131 6.85 -17.23 6.33
C VAL A 131 7.59 -18.17 7.28
N LEU A 132 7.23 -19.45 7.20
CA LEU A 132 7.99 -20.56 7.75
C LEU A 132 8.87 -21.14 6.64
N LEU A 133 10.13 -20.74 6.62
CA LEU A 133 11.10 -21.17 5.63
C LEU A 133 11.80 -22.45 6.09
N MET A 134 11.44 -23.58 5.48
CA MET A 134 12.02 -24.88 5.76
C MET A 134 13.33 -25.08 4.99
N ILE A 135 14.35 -25.54 5.71
CA ILE A 135 15.69 -25.81 5.20
C ILE A 135 16.05 -27.24 5.63
N ASP A 136 16.59 -28.03 4.71
CA ASP A 136 17.20 -29.31 5.04
C ASP A 136 18.55 -29.05 5.73
N GLY A 137 18.71 -29.55 6.95
CA GLY A 137 19.94 -29.39 7.72
C GLY A 137 21.13 -30.14 7.13
N ASN A 138 20.90 -31.33 6.59
CA ASN A 138 21.93 -32.22 6.06
C ASN A 138 22.40 -31.76 4.68
N TYR A 139 21.45 -31.47 3.78
CA TYR A 139 21.76 -30.93 2.45
C TYR A 139 22.24 -29.47 2.51
N GLY A 140 21.53 -28.63 3.25
CA GLY A 140 21.77 -27.20 3.37
C GLY A 140 20.81 -26.35 2.52
N PHE A 141 21.30 -25.21 2.03
CA PHE A 141 20.47 -24.28 1.25
C PHE A 141 20.29 -24.76 -0.19
N GLU A 142 19.04 -24.85 -0.62
CA GLU A 142 18.65 -25.13 -2.00
C GLU A 142 18.31 -23.87 -2.78
N MET A 143 18.36 -23.96 -4.11
CA MET A 143 18.09 -22.83 -5.00
C MET A 143 16.68 -22.28 -4.79
N GLU A 144 15.67 -23.13 -4.60
CA GLU A 144 14.27 -22.73 -4.37
C GLU A 144 14.11 -21.86 -3.12
N THR A 145 14.75 -22.23 -2.01
CA THR A 145 14.72 -21.42 -0.77
C THR A 145 15.31 -20.03 -0.98
N MET A 146 16.40 -19.96 -1.74
CA MET A 146 17.08 -18.71 -2.05
C MET A 146 16.33 -17.87 -3.08
N GLU A 147 15.65 -18.52 -4.04
CA GLU A 147 14.76 -17.86 -5.00
C GLU A 147 13.58 -17.22 -4.29
N PHE A 148 12.88 -17.97 -3.44
CA PHE A 148 11.76 -17.45 -2.65
C PHE A 148 12.16 -16.25 -1.78
N LEU A 149 13.32 -16.31 -1.10
CA LEU A 149 13.83 -15.18 -0.32
C LEU A 149 14.06 -13.93 -1.15
N ASN A 150 14.61 -14.05 -2.36
CA ASN A 150 14.83 -12.88 -3.22
C ASN A 150 13.53 -12.37 -3.86
N ILE A 151 12.55 -13.24 -4.12
CA ILE A 151 11.21 -12.82 -4.53
C ILE A 151 10.57 -12.01 -3.40
N LEU A 152 10.58 -12.54 -2.18
CA LEU A 152 10.03 -11.90 -0.99
C LEU A 152 10.68 -10.53 -0.73
N ALA A 153 12.01 -10.43 -0.88
CA ALA A 153 12.74 -9.18 -0.71
C ALA A 153 12.37 -8.11 -1.77
N ALA A 154 12.07 -8.53 -3.00
CA ALA A 154 11.72 -7.60 -4.09
C ALA A 154 10.25 -7.17 -4.07
N THR A 155 9.34 -8.08 -3.69
CA THR A 155 7.90 -7.81 -3.58
C THR A 155 7.56 -7.05 -2.29
N GLY A 156 8.27 -7.33 -1.21
CA GLY A 156 8.09 -6.69 0.10
C GLY A 156 8.26 -7.71 1.22
N MET A 157 9.28 -7.52 2.06
CA MET A 157 9.58 -8.44 3.15
C MET A 157 8.48 -8.37 4.24
N PRO A 158 7.80 -9.50 4.55
CA PRO A 158 6.82 -9.54 5.62
C PRO A 158 7.48 -9.34 6.98
N GLY A 159 6.67 -8.99 7.98
CA GLY A 159 7.17 -8.64 9.31
C GLY A 159 7.99 -9.76 9.95
N ASN A 160 7.64 -11.03 9.70
CA ASN A 160 8.27 -12.18 10.35
C ASN A 160 8.57 -13.32 9.37
N VAL A 161 9.85 -13.67 9.27
CA VAL A 161 10.33 -14.84 8.53
C VAL A 161 11.11 -15.74 9.50
N PHE A 162 10.61 -16.95 9.71
CA PHE A 162 11.22 -17.94 10.60
C PHE A 162 11.91 -19.01 9.78
N GLY A 163 13.19 -19.24 10.06
CA GLY A 163 13.88 -20.42 9.54
C GLY A 163 13.53 -21.65 10.36
N ILE A 164 13.22 -22.75 9.70
CA ILE A 164 13.04 -24.07 10.31
C ILE A 164 14.04 -25.02 9.68
N LEU A 165 14.93 -25.57 10.50
CA LEU A 165 15.96 -26.48 10.05
C LEU A 165 15.55 -27.90 10.44
N THR A 166 15.38 -28.76 9.43
CA THR A 166 14.86 -30.14 9.54
C THR A 166 15.95 -31.18 9.25
N HIS A 167 15.59 -32.47 9.30
CA HIS A 167 16.47 -33.60 8.96
C HIS A 167 17.77 -33.62 9.77
N LEU A 168 17.66 -33.33 11.06
CA LEU A 168 18.81 -33.28 11.96
C LEU A 168 19.20 -34.65 12.51
N ASP A 169 18.27 -35.59 12.46
CA ASP A 169 18.44 -37.02 12.72
C ASP A 169 19.38 -37.70 11.72
N LEU A 170 19.49 -37.21 10.48
CA LEU A 170 20.43 -37.74 9.48
C LEU A 170 21.91 -37.51 9.84
N PHE A 171 22.22 -36.62 10.80
CA PHE A 171 23.59 -36.38 11.22
C PHE A 171 24.12 -37.47 12.16
N LYS A 172 25.05 -38.28 11.67
CA LYS A 172 25.74 -39.30 12.48
C LYS A 172 26.65 -38.71 13.57
N LYS A 173 27.26 -37.54 13.32
CA LYS A 173 28.24 -36.91 14.24
C LYS A 173 27.66 -35.63 14.87
N PRO A 174 27.63 -35.50 16.21
CA PRO A 174 27.06 -34.32 16.88
C PRO A 174 27.87 -33.04 16.66
N GLN A 175 29.18 -33.15 16.42
CA GLN A 175 30.01 -31.99 16.10
C GLN A 175 29.67 -31.42 14.71
N ALA A 176 29.54 -32.29 13.70
CA ALA A 176 29.13 -31.90 12.36
C ALA A 176 27.75 -31.22 12.35
N LEU A 177 26.82 -31.72 13.18
CA LEU A 177 25.51 -31.09 13.41
C LEU A 177 25.65 -29.65 13.95
N LYS A 178 26.48 -29.43 14.97
CA LYS A 178 26.72 -28.10 15.55
C LYS A 178 27.33 -27.14 14.52
N ASP A 179 28.30 -27.60 13.75
CA ASP A 179 28.98 -26.81 12.73
C ASP A 179 28.04 -26.46 11.57
N ALA A 180 27.21 -27.42 11.13
CA ALA A 180 26.17 -27.21 10.13
C ALA A 180 25.13 -26.19 10.60
N LYS A 181 24.60 -26.34 11.83
CA LYS A 181 23.68 -25.37 12.44
C LYS A 181 24.29 -23.96 12.46
N LYS A 182 25.53 -23.82 12.90
CA LYS A 182 26.23 -22.52 12.95
C LYS A 182 26.39 -21.91 11.55
N ARG A 183 26.85 -22.69 10.58
CA ARG A 183 27.03 -22.25 9.19
C ARG A 183 25.71 -21.81 8.56
N LEU A 184 24.66 -22.62 8.66
CA LEU A 184 23.34 -22.33 8.11
C LEU A 184 22.69 -21.12 8.78
N LYS A 185 22.84 -20.99 10.10
CA LYS A 185 22.39 -19.83 10.86
C LYS A 185 23.05 -18.53 10.40
N HIS A 186 24.39 -18.50 10.28
CA HIS A 186 25.10 -17.32 9.78
C HIS A 186 24.74 -16.98 8.33
N ARG A 187 24.54 -18.00 7.49
CA ARG A 187 24.09 -17.78 6.12
C ARG A 187 22.68 -17.20 6.06
N LEU A 188 21.74 -17.73 6.87
CA LEU A 188 20.39 -17.20 6.97
C LEU A 188 20.39 -15.74 7.45
N TRP A 189 21.21 -15.42 8.45
CA TRP A 189 21.37 -14.05 8.95
C TRP A 189 21.88 -13.06 7.90
N SER A 190 22.77 -13.52 7.01
CA SER A 190 23.27 -12.68 5.92
C SER A 190 22.22 -12.38 4.84
N GLU A 191 21.18 -13.20 4.72
CA GLU A 191 20.14 -13.05 3.68
C GLU A 191 18.86 -12.40 4.19
N LEU A 192 18.50 -12.64 5.45
CA LEU A 192 17.33 -12.02 6.09
C LEU A 192 17.76 -10.74 6.84
N TYR A 193 18.12 -10.92 8.10
CA TYR A 193 18.65 -9.89 8.98
C TYR A 193 19.45 -10.54 10.09
N GLN A 194 20.37 -9.79 10.67
CA GLN A 194 21.23 -10.28 11.75
C GLN A 194 20.38 -10.63 12.97
N GLY A 195 20.49 -11.87 13.45
CA GLY A 195 19.72 -12.34 14.59
C GLY A 195 18.35 -12.93 14.26
N ALA A 196 18.05 -13.21 12.98
CA ALA A 196 16.83 -13.92 12.59
C ALA A 196 16.67 -15.26 13.34
N HIS A 197 15.42 -15.59 13.66
CA HIS A 197 15.05 -16.78 14.43
C HIS A 197 15.15 -18.04 13.56
N LEU A 198 15.87 -19.05 14.07
CA LEU A 198 16.06 -20.35 13.45
C LEU A 198 15.65 -21.43 14.45
N PHE A 199 14.61 -22.18 14.13
CA PHE A 199 14.16 -23.34 14.88
C PHE A 199 14.82 -24.61 14.38
N TYR A 200 14.99 -25.58 15.26
CA TYR A 200 15.58 -26.87 14.95
C TYR A 200 14.52 -27.93 15.22
N LEU A 201 14.13 -28.66 14.17
CA LEU A 201 13.30 -29.83 14.28
C LEU A 201 14.19 -31.06 14.15
N SER A 202 14.15 -31.93 15.16
CA SER A 202 15.08 -33.05 15.25
C SER A 202 14.80 -34.12 14.20
N GLY A 203 13.81 -34.98 14.45
CA GLY A 203 13.41 -36.07 13.56
C GLY A 203 11.91 -36.32 13.62
N VAL A 204 11.41 -37.21 12.77
CA VAL A 204 9.98 -37.53 12.68
C VAL A 204 9.66 -38.77 13.53
N ILE A 205 8.69 -38.66 14.44
CA ILE A 205 8.19 -39.74 15.31
C ILE A 205 6.70 -39.93 15.00
N ASN A 206 6.26 -41.14 14.66
CA ASN A 206 4.87 -41.45 14.27
C ASN A 206 4.32 -40.52 13.17
N GLY A 207 5.14 -40.26 12.15
CA GLY A 207 4.78 -39.39 11.02
C GLY A 207 4.64 -37.90 11.38
N ARG A 208 5.02 -37.49 12.60
CA ARG A 208 4.90 -36.13 13.13
C ARG A 208 6.22 -35.64 13.73
N TYR A 209 6.36 -34.33 13.88
CA TYR A 209 7.50 -33.75 14.59
C TYR A 209 7.29 -33.82 16.12
N PRO A 210 8.37 -33.73 16.92
CA PRO A 210 8.27 -33.84 18.36
C PRO A 210 7.48 -32.69 18.97
N ASP A 211 6.51 -33.02 19.82
CA ASP A 211 5.53 -32.05 20.35
C ASP A 211 6.17 -30.90 21.13
N ARG A 212 7.30 -31.13 21.80
CA ARG A 212 8.01 -30.07 22.55
C ARG A 212 8.61 -29.01 21.63
N GLU A 213 9.16 -29.41 20.48
CA GLU A 213 9.76 -28.48 19.52
C GLU A 213 8.67 -27.67 18.79
N ILE A 214 7.58 -28.34 18.41
CA ILE A 214 6.40 -27.71 17.81
C ILE A 214 5.68 -26.80 18.83
N HIS A 215 5.67 -27.17 20.12
CA HIS A 215 5.16 -26.29 21.17
C HIS A 215 5.95 -24.98 21.28
N ASN A 216 7.28 -25.07 21.21
CA ASN A 216 8.12 -23.87 21.20
C ASN A 216 7.87 -23.02 19.96
N LEU A 217 7.78 -23.63 18.77
CA LEU A 217 7.46 -22.92 17.52
C LEU A 217 6.10 -22.22 17.60
N SER A 218 5.05 -22.92 18.03
CA SER A 218 3.70 -22.35 18.19
C SER A 218 3.67 -21.19 19.18
N ARG A 219 4.43 -21.26 20.29
CA ARG A 219 4.56 -20.14 21.23
C ARG A 219 5.08 -18.86 20.55
N PHE A 220 6.05 -18.99 19.65
CA PHE A 220 6.54 -17.83 18.88
C PHE A 220 5.52 -17.35 17.85
N LEU A 221 4.77 -18.25 17.21
CA LEU A 221 3.72 -17.88 16.26
C LEU A 221 2.53 -17.16 16.92
N SER A 222 2.20 -17.47 18.18
CA SER A 222 1.03 -16.88 18.87
C SER A 222 1.28 -15.51 19.52
N ILE A 223 2.52 -15.13 19.88
CA ILE A 223 2.82 -13.88 20.65
C ILE A 223 3.00 -12.66 19.71
N MET A 224 2.40 -12.67 18.53
CA MET A 224 2.88 -11.85 17.43
C MET A 224 2.23 -10.47 17.35
N LYS A 225 3.09 -9.46 17.09
CA LYS A 225 2.69 -8.07 16.81
C LYS A 225 1.93 -7.96 15.49
N ASN A 226 1.30 -6.81 15.26
CA ASN A 226 0.64 -6.51 13.99
C ASN A 226 1.59 -6.71 12.80
N PRO A 227 1.07 -7.16 11.65
CA PRO A 227 1.86 -7.27 10.43
C PRO A 227 2.45 -5.89 10.09
N ARG A 228 3.63 -5.89 9.47
CA ARG A 228 4.22 -4.65 8.98
C ARG A 228 3.33 -4.09 7.86
N PRO A 229 2.94 -2.80 7.90
CA PRO A 229 2.13 -2.20 6.84
C PRO A 229 2.92 -2.20 5.53
N LEU A 230 2.49 -3.03 4.59
CA LEU A 230 3.03 -3.10 3.23
C LEU A 230 2.10 -2.31 2.32
N ILE A 231 2.66 -1.37 1.55
CA ILE A 231 1.87 -0.48 0.67
C ILE A 231 0.95 -1.28 -0.24
N TRP A 232 1.45 -2.37 -0.86
CA TRP A 232 0.66 -3.21 -1.76
C TRP A 232 -0.57 -3.83 -1.07
N ARG A 233 -0.41 -4.37 0.14
CA ARG A 233 -1.50 -5.03 0.90
C ARG A 233 -2.49 -4.03 1.50
N ASN A 234 -2.03 -2.83 1.85
CA ASN A 234 -2.87 -1.77 2.41
C ASN A 234 -3.56 -0.93 1.34
N SER A 235 -3.26 -1.12 0.06
CA SER A 235 -3.89 -0.40 -1.06
C SER A 235 -4.83 -1.25 -1.90
N HIS A 236 -4.64 -2.58 -1.93
CA HIS A 236 -5.43 -3.48 -2.76
C HIS A 236 -6.24 -4.46 -1.90
N PRO A 237 -7.50 -4.75 -2.27
CA PRO A 237 -8.26 -5.82 -1.66
C PRO A 237 -7.78 -7.15 -2.23
N TYR A 238 -7.69 -8.18 -1.41
CA TYR A 238 -7.35 -9.52 -1.87
C TYR A 238 -8.02 -10.58 -1.00
N SER A 239 -8.23 -11.76 -1.56
CA SER A 239 -8.74 -12.91 -0.83
C SER A 239 -7.91 -14.15 -1.16
N ILE A 240 -7.78 -15.03 -0.18
CA ILE A 240 -7.24 -16.36 -0.37
C ILE A 240 -8.44 -17.28 -0.30
N ILE A 241 -8.60 -18.10 -1.33
CA ILE A 241 -9.77 -18.93 -1.45
C ILE A 241 -9.58 -20.19 -0.62
N ASP A 242 -10.50 -20.37 0.32
CA ASP A 242 -10.55 -21.54 1.19
C ASP A 242 -11.30 -22.68 0.53
N SER A 243 -12.40 -22.39 -0.18
CA SER A 243 -13.23 -23.38 -0.86
C SER A 243 -13.62 -22.88 -2.25
N TRP A 244 -13.72 -23.79 -3.22
CA TRP A 244 -14.20 -23.51 -4.57
C TRP A 244 -15.34 -24.49 -4.91
N ARG A 245 -16.31 -24.04 -5.72
CA ARG A 245 -17.38 -24.90 -6.27
C ARG A 245 -17.78 -24.43 -7.66
N ASP A 246 -18.06 -25.37 -8.56
CA ASP A 246 -18.71 -25.09 -9.85
C ASP A 246 -20.24 -25.02 -9.62
N ILE A 247 -20.89 -23.96 -10.07
CA ILE A 247 -22.35 -23.77 -9.98
C ILE A 247 -23.01 -23.79 -11.37
N THR A 248 -22.27 -24.17 -12.40
CA THR A 248 -22.79 -24.23 -13.78
C THR A 248 -23.93 -25.23 -13.87
N HIS A 249 -25.03 -24.83 -14.54
CA HIS A 249 -26.19 -25.70 -14.72
C HIS A 249 -25.80 -26.98 -15.48
N PRO A 250 -26.16 -28.20 -15.02
CA PRO A 250 -25.71 -29.46 -15.60
C PRO A 250 -26.08 -29.61 -17.08
N THR A 251 -27.25 -29.12 -17.51
CA THR A 251 -27.63 -29.14 -18.93
C THR A 251 -26.64 -28.40 -19.84
N LYS A 252 -26.07 -27.26 -19.40
CA LYS A 252 -25.05 -26.55 -20.19
C LYS A 252 -23.76 -27.36 -20.34
N VAL A 253 -23.44 -28.14 -19.31
CA VAL A 253 -22.27 -29.03 -19.28
C VAL A 253 -22.46 -30.24 -20.20
N GLU A 254 -23.68 -30.76 -20.27
CA GLU A 254 -24.05 -31.86 -21.17
C GLU A 254 -24.09 -31.40 -22.64
N GLU A 255 -24.58 -30.18 -22.92
CA GLU A 255 -24.60 -29.58 -24.26
C GLU A 255 -23.18 -29.26 -24.77
N ASP A 256 -22.36 -28.59 -23.95
CA ASP A 256 -20.96 -28.30 -24.27
C ASP A 256 -20.07 -28.49 -23.04
N ASP A 257 -19.31 -29.58 -23.03
CA ASP A 257 -18.37 -29.90 -21.96
C ASP A 257 -17.23 -28.86 -21.83
N MET A 258 -16.97 -28.05 -22.85
CA MET A 258 -15.96 -26.98 -22.84
C MET A 258 -16.55 -25.58 -22.69
N CYS A 259 -17.82 -25.46 -22.30
CA CYS A 259 -18.46 -24.17 -22.07
C CYS A 259 -17.80 -23.38 -20.93
N ASP A 260 -17.97 -22.05 -20.98
CA ASP A 260 -17.59 -21.19 -19.86
C ASP A 260 -18.42 -21.53 -18.60
N ARG A 261 -17.73 -21.60 -17.47
CA ARG A 261 -18.27 -22.04 -16.18
C ARG A 261 -18.49 -20.86 -15.25
N SER A 262 -19.51 -20.97 -14.42
CA SER A 262 -19.79 -20.08 -13.29
C SER A 262 -19.26 -20.73 -12.02
N ILE A 263 -18.32 -20.05 -11.34
CA ILE A 263 -17.60 -20.60 -10.18
C ILE A 263 -17.86 -19.73 -8.96
N VAL A 264 -18.06 -20.41 -7.84
CA VAL A 264 -18.09 -19.82 -6.51
C VAL A 264 -16.74 -20.01 -5.83
N LEU A 265 -16.16 -18.91 -5.37
CA LEU A 265 -14.94 -18.88 -4.57
C LEU A 265 -15.24 -18.33 -3.18
N SER A 266 -15.07 -19.14 -2.14
CA SER A 266 -15.32 -18.74 -0.76
C SER A 266 -14.00 -18.53 0.00
N GLY A 267 -13.88 -17.41 0.71
CA GLY A 267 -12.65 -17.07 1.42
C GLY A 267 -12.78 -15.83 2.30
N TYR A 268 -11.76 -15.59 3.13
CA TYR A 268 -11.69 -14.36 3.93
C TYR A 268 -11.26 -13.16 3.08
N LEU A 269 -11.91 -12.03 3.27
CA LEU A 269 -11.52 -10.76 2.68
C LEU A 269 -10.32 -10.17 3.44
N ARG A 270 -9.29 -9.73 2.72
CA ARG A 270 -8.02 -9.23 3.27
C ARG A 270 -7.58 -7.96 2.54
N GLY A 271 -6.68 -7.21 3.16
CA GLY A 271 -6.19 -5.95 2.62
C GLY A 271 -7.20 -4.83 2.85
N THR A 272 -7.55 -4.11 1.78
CA THR A 272 -8.63 -3.12 1.81
C THR A 272 -10.00 -3.76 1.58
N ASN A 273 -11.05 -2.95 1.66
CA ASN A 273 -12.42 -3.39 1.39
C ASN A 273 -12.62 -3.66 -0.12
N PHE A 274 -13.44 -4.65 -0.44
CA PHE A 274 -13.87 -4.92 -1.82
C PHE A 274 -15.04 -3.98 -2.19
N SER A 275 -15.09 -3.50 -3.43
CA SER A 275 -16.27 -2.78 -3.93
C SER A 275 -17.52 -3.67 -3.87
N SER A 276 -18.67 -3.07 -3.57
CA SER A 276 -19.97 -3.75 -3.52
C SER A 276 -20.38 -4.32 -4.88
N GLN A 277 -20.20 -3.54 -5.94
CA GLN A 277 -20.57 -3.91 -7.31
C GLN A 277 -19.42 -3.64 -8.28
N GLY A 278 -19.37 -4.42 -9.37
CA GLY A 278 -18.48 -4.18 -10.51
C GLY A 278 -16.98 -4.34 -10.22
N GLN A 279 -16.60 -5.00 -9.13
CA GLN A 279 -15.19 -5.17 -8.77
C GLN A 279 -14.44 -5.98 -9.83
N ARG A 280 -13.40 -5.39 -10.42
CA ARG A 280 -12.44 -6.08 -11.27
C ARG A 280 -11.44 -6.84 -10.41
N ILE A 281 -11.22 -8.10 -10.76
CA ILE A 281 -10.33 -9.00 -10.04
C ILE A 281 -9.36 -9.70 -11.01
N HIS A 282 -8.17 -10.03 -10.51
CA HIS A 282 -7.22 -10.90 -11.19
C HIS A 282 -7.01 -12.16 -10.35
N ILE A 283 -7.17 -13.31 -10.98
CA ILE A 283 -6.78 -14.60 -10.41
C ILE A 283 -5.44 -15.01 -11.03
N PRO A 284 -4.33 -14.99 -10.27
CA PRO A 284 -3.02 -15.34 -10.79
C PRO A 284 -3.02 -16.75 -11.39
N GLY A 285 -2.71 -16.83 -12.69
CA GLY A 285 -2.70 -18.12 -13.40
C GLY A 285 -3.99 -18.46 -14.14
N LEU A 286 -5.04 -17.65 -14.00
CA LEU A 286 -6.29 -17.82 -14.73
C LEU A 286 -6.56 -16.62 -15.65
N GLY A 287 -6.64 -15.40 -15.11
CA GLY A 287 -6.96 -14.21 -15.90
C GLY A 287 -7.60 -13.06 -15.11
N ASP A 288 -8.02 -12.04 -15.83
CA ASP A 288 -8.79 -10.91 -15.31
C ASP A 288 -10.29 -11.24 -15.45
N TYR A 289 -11.06 -11.04 -14.38
CA TYR A 289 -12.51 -11.28 -14.32
C TYR A 289 -13.21 -10.12 -13.63
N THR A 290 -14.54 -10.11 -13.72
CA THR A 290 -15.41 -9.20 -12.95
C THR A 290 -16.22 -10.04 -11.98
N VAL A 291 -16.36 -9.57 -10.75
CA VAL A 291 -17.23 -10.20 -9.76
C VAL A 291 -18.68 -9.98 -10.17
N SER A 292 -19.45 -11.06 -10.34
CA SER A 292 -20.88 -11.02 -10.69
C SER A 292 -21.72 -10.73 -9.45
N ASN A 293 -21.48 -11.48 -8.37
CA ASN A 293 -22.14 -11.30 -7.08
C ASN A 293 -21.15 -11.61 -5.93
N MET A 294 -21.29 -10.91 -4.82
CA MET A 294 -20.51 -11.16 -3.60
C MET A 294 -21.44 -11.14 -2.39
N GLU A 295 -21.35 -12.18 -1.57
CA GLU A 295 -22.20 -12.39 -0.40
C GLU A 295 -21.33 -12.61 0.83
N VAL A 296 -21.61 -11.91 1.93
CA VAL A 296 -20.92 -12.12 3.21
C VAL A 296 -21.61 -13.22 3.99
N LEU A 297 -20.82 -14.19 4.43
CA LEU A 297 -21.24 -15.32 5.22
C LEU A 297 -20.77 -15.15 6.67
N PRO A 298 -21.44 -15.80 7.65
CA PRO A 298 -20.94 -15.88 9.01
C PRO A 298 -19.56 -16.55 9.05
N ASP A 299 -18.70 -16.07 9.94
CA ASP A 299 -17.32 -16.57 10.07
C ASP A 299 -17.33 -18.07 10.47
N PRO A 300 -16.71 -18.98 9.69
CA PRO A 300 -16.65 -20.40 10.02
C PRO A 300 -15.73 -20.71 11.22
N CYS A 301 -14.82 -19.81 11.58
CA CYS A 301 -13.92 -19.88 12.72
C CYS A 301 -14.00 -18.59 13.55
N PRO A 302 -15.12 -18.34 14.25
CA PRO A 302 -15.29 -17.13 15.03
C PRO A 302 -14.28 -17.09 16.17
N THR A 303 -13.68 -15.91 16.39
CA THR A 303 -12.80 -15.71 17.54
C THR A 303 -13.62 -15.38 18.79
N PRO A 304 -13.23 -15.84 20.00
CA PRO A 304 -13.85 -15.43 21.27
C PRO A 304 -13.66 -13.94 21.64
N PHE A 305 -13.44 -13.07 20.64
CA PHE A 305 -13.23 -11.65 20.82
C PHE A 305 -14.49 -10.94 21.31
N MET A 306 -15.66 -11.31 20.79
CA MET A 306 -16.94 -10.75 21.25
C MET A 306 -17.20 -11.06 22.72
N GLU A 307 -16.95 -12.30 23.17
CA GLU A 307 -17.03 -12.65 24.59
C GLU A 307 -16.04 -11.84 25.44
N GLN A 308 -14.85 -11.53 24.92
CA GLN A 308 -13.91 -10.62 25.59
C GLN A 308 -14.37 -9.17 25.60
N ALA A 309 -15.00 -8.69 24.53
CA ALA A 309 -15.53 -7.33 24.44
C ALA A 309 -16.68 -7.16 25.45
N VAL A 310 -17.60 -8.13 25.50
CA VAL A 310 -18.67 -8.21 26.50
C VAL A 310 -18.09 -8.33 27.91
N ALA A 311 -17.08 -9.17 28.15
CA ALA A 311 -16.44 -9.28 29.46
C ALA A 311 -15.75 -7.97 29.91
N ARG A 312 -15.18 -7.20 28.97
CA ARG A 312 -14.60 -5.87 29.26
C ARG A 312 -15.68 -4.84 29.55
N ALA A 313 -16.75 -4.81 28.76
CA ALA A 313 -17.89 -3.92 28.96
C ALA A 313 -18.58 -4.20 30.31
N THR A 314 -18.71 -5.47 30.69
CA THR A 314 -19.33 -5.91 31.95
C THR A 314 -18.37 -5.93 33.15
N GLY A 315 -17.13 -5.44 33.00
CA GLY A 315 -16.14 -5.37 34.08
C GLY A 315 -15.61 -6.72 34.61
N LYS A 316 -16.04 -7.87 34.04
CA LYS A 316 -15.58 -9.20 34.47
C LYS A 316 -14.12 -9.44 34.08
N THR A 317 -13.32 -9.98 35.01
CA THR A 317 -11.91 -10.31 34.73
C THR A 317 -11.79 -11.40 33.67
N GLY A 318 -11.42 -11.01 32.45
CA GLY A 318 -11.29 -11.93 31.32
C GLY A 318 -10.22 -13.01 31.55
N ARG A 319 -10.58 -14.29 31.43
CA ARG A 319 -9.64 -15.42 31.51
C ARG A 319 -8.60 -15.36 30.38
N ARG A 320 -7.32 -15.61 30.71
CA ARG A 320 -6.20 -15.57 29.74
C ARG A 320 -6.03 -16.84 28.89
N ARG A 321 -6.52 -18.00 29.36
CA ARG A 321 -6.40 -19.28 28.64
C ARG A 321 -7.51 -19.42 27.59
N LEU A 322 -7.19 -20.09 26.48
CA LEU A 322 -8.13 -20.49 25.43
C LEU A 322 -8.74 -21.84 25.80
N ASP A 323 -10.06 -21.97 25.72
CA ASP A 323 -10.74 -23.22 26.03
C ASP A 323 -10.56 -24.25 24.90
N GLU A 324 -10.96 -25.50 25.12
CA GLU A 324 -10.94 -26.53 24.09
C GLU A 324 -12.05 -26.34 23.06
N LYS A 325 -13.22 -25.88 23.47
CA LYS A 325 -14.34 -25.51 22.58
C LYS A 325 -13.96 -24.44 21.55
N ASP A 326 -13.07 -23.53 21.93
CA ASP A 326 -12.64 -22.40 21.10
C ASP A 326 -11.57 -22.80 20.07
N LYS A 327 -10.95 -23.98 20.20
CA LYS A 327 -9.89 -24.46 19.31
C LYS A 327 -10.48 -25.06 18.03
N ARG A 328 -11.14 -24.21 17.25
CA ARG A 328 -11.78 -24.60 16.00
C ARG A 328 -10.78 -24.73 14.85
N LEU A 329 -11.09 -25.65 13.93
CA LEU A 329 -10.36 -25.92 12.69
C LEU A 329 -11.33 -25.78 11.51
N TYR A 330 -10.92 -25.00 10.51
CA TYR A 330 -11.63 -24.89 9.23
C TYR A 330 -10.68 -25.22 8.09
N ALA A 331 -11.00 -26.29 7.35
CA ALA A 331 -10.17 -26.83 6.28
C ALA A 331 -11.06 -27.53 5.23
N PRO A 332 -11.82 -26.78 4.42
CA PRO A 332 -12.85 -27.35 3.54
C PRO A 332 -12.29 -28.20 2.38
N MET A 333 -11.05 -27.96 1.95
CA MET A 333 -10.36 -28.77 0.91
C MET A 333 -9.58 -29.97 1.49
N SER A 334 -9.44 -30.04 2.81
CA SER A 334 -8.69 -31.10 3.50
C SER A 334 -9.63 -32.12 4.13
N ASP A 335 -9.08 -33.29 4.42
CA ASP A 335 -9.73 -34.34 5.19
C ASP A 335 -9.84 -33.96 6.68
N ARG A 336 -11.05 -33.65 7.14
CA ARG A 336 -11.36 -33.44 8.56
C ARG A 336 -11.94 -34.72 9.13
N SER A 337 -11.37 -35.22 10.23
CA SER A 337 -11.84 -36.45 10.91
C SER A 337 -12.00 -37.67 9.97
N GLY A 338 -11.20 -37.75 8.91
CA GLY A 338 -11.29 -38.81 7.89
C GLY A 338 -12.26 -38.53 6.75
N LEU A 339 -12.98 -37.40 6.74
CA LEU A 339 -13.91 -37.02 5.68
C LEU A 339 -13.27 -35.96 4.76
N LYS A 340 -13.06 -36.31 3.48
CA LYS A 340 -12.54 -35.43 2.42
C LYS A 340 -13.68 -35.08 1.47
N VAL A 341 -13.96 -33.80 1.31
CA VAL A 341 -14.93 -33.29 0.32
C VAL A 341 -14.17 -32.83 -0.92
N ASP A 342 -14.57 -33.31 -2.09
CA ASP A 342 -13.99 -32.98 -3.39
C ASP A 342 -15.12 -32.63 -4.36
N GLY A 343 -15.45 -31.34 -4.48
CA GLY A 343 -16.67 -30.89 -5.14
C GLY A 343 -17.90 -31.46 -4.44
N ASP A 344 -18.66 -32.29 -5.16
CA ASP A 344 -19.84 -32.98 -4.63
C ASP A 344 -19.53 -34.41 -4.14
N ALA A 345 -18.32 -34.92 -4.38
CA ALA A 345 -17.90 -36.24 -3.93
C ALA A 345 -17.34 -36.19 -2.51
N ILE A 346 -17.82 -37.09 -1.63
CA ILE A 346 -17.35 -37.21 -0.26
C ILE A 346 -16.63 -38.55 -0.09
N TYR A 347 -15.34 -38.50 0.23
CA TYR A 347 -14.52 -39.67 0.53
C TYR A 347 -14.33 -39.79 2.03
N ILE A 348 -14.62 -40.96 2.59
CA ILE A 348 -14.45 -41.23 4.02
C ILE A 348 -13.34 -42.27 4.20
N TYR A 349 -12.40 -41.99 5.09
CA TYR A 349 -11.26 -42.83 5.42
C TYR A 349 -11.29 -43.18 6.92
N ARG A 350 -11.08 -44.46 7.24
CA ARG A 350 -11.01 -44.94 8.62
C ARG A 350 -9.88 -45.96 8.76
N ASP A 351 -9.00 -45.76 9.75
CA ASP A 351 -7.85 -46.64 9.99
C ASP A 351 -8.25 -48.06 10.40
N LYS A 352 -9.42 -48.24 11.02
CA LYS A 352 -9.99 -49.54 11.40
C LYS A 352 -10.61 -50.31 10.22
N GLY A 353 -10.63 -49.75 9.01
CA GLY A 353 -11.37 -50.29 7.86
C GLY A 353 -12.89 -50.10 7.96
N PHE A 354 -13.58 -50.31 6.85
CA PHE A 354 -15.05 -50.42 6.81
C PHE A 354 -15.41 -51.91 6.81
N THR A 355 -16.31 -52.35 7.69
CA THR A 355 -16.76 -53.75 7.77
C THR A 355 -18.02 -54.02 6.92
N PHE A 356 -18.53 -53.00 6.24
CA PHE A 356 -19.78 -53.03 5.46
C PHE A 356 -19.59 -53.22 3.96
N ASP A 357 -18.37 -53.50 3.49
CA ASP A 357 -18.09 -53.69 2.07
C ASP A 357 -18.62 -55.06 1.59
N LYS A 358 -19.39 -55.06 0.50
CA LYS A 358 -20.03 -56.27 -0.06
C LYS A 358 -19.02 -57.37 -0.39
N ASP A 359 -17.83 -56.99 -0.85
CA ASP A 359 -16.79 -57.90 -1.35
C ASP A 359 -15.71 -58.25 -0.29
N ALA A 360 -15.78 -57.70 0.92
CA ALA A 360 -14.79 -57.98 1.96
C ALA A 360 -15.04 -59.37 2.58
N GLN A 361 -14.18 -60.35 2.25
CA GLN A 361 -14.13 -61.66 2.90
C GLN A 361 -13.53 -61.52 4.32
N VAL A 362 -14.39 -61.20 5.29
CA VAL A 362 -14.06 -61.19 6.72
C VAL A 362 -14.49 -62.52 7.33
N ALA A 363 -13.59 -63.17 8.08
CA ALA A 363 -13.74 -64.55 8.55
C ALA A 363 -14.78 -64.75 9.68
N GLU A 364 -15.24 -63.69 10.32
CA GLU A 364 -16.24 -63.75 11.39
C GLU A 364 -17.06 -62.45 11.34
N ARG A 365 -18.33 -62.56 10.92
CA ARG A 365 -19.30 -61.45 10.88
C ARG A 365 -20.27 -61.63 12.03
N GLY A 366 -20.58 -60.55 12.76
CA GLY A 366 -21.65 -60.58 13.74
C GLY A 366 -23.03 -60.56 13.08
N GLU A 367 -24.07 -61.08 13.74
CA GLU A 367 -25.45 -61.12 13.23
C GLU A 367 -25.95 -59.74 12.75
N GLY A 368 -25.59 -58.68 13.49
CA GLY A 368 -25.94 -57.29 13.11
C GLY A 368 -25.19 -56.77 11.87
N GLU A 369 -23.95 -57.19 11.64
CA GLU A 369 -23.21 -56.81 10.43
C GLU A 369 -23.73 -57.55 9.20
N GLU A 370 -24.10 -58.83 9.36
CA GLU A 370 -24.70 -59.64 8.32
C GLU A 370 -26.09 -59.10 7.92
N LEU A 371 -26.90 -58.69 8.90
CA LEU A 371 -28.19 -58.04 8.66
C LEU A 371 -28.05 -56.75 7.83
N ILE A 372 -27.09 -55.88 8.16
CA ILE A 372 -26.86 -54.62 7.42
C ILE A 372 -26.47 -54.89 5.97
N ILE A 373 -25.60 -55.87 5.72
CA ILE A 373 -25.17 -56.22 4.36
C ILE A 373 -26.34 -56.80 3.55
N ASN A 374 -27.20 -57.60 4.19
CA ASN A 374 -28.41 -58.13 3.58
C ASN A 374 -29.42 -57.01 3.25
N LEU A 375 -29.64 -56.07 4.16
CA LEU A 375 -30.46 -54.88 3.92
C LEU A 375 -29.92 -54.01 2.77
N GLN A 376 -28.60 -53.89 2.65
CA GLN A 376 -27.96 -53.16 1.54
C GLN A 376 -28.14 -53.87 0.18
N ASN A 377 -28.46 -55.16 0.17
CA ASN A 377 -28.74 -55.94 -1.03
C ASN A 377 -30.23 -55.99 -1.35
N GLU A 378 -31.09 -55.84 -0.35
CA GLU A 378 -32.53 -55.83 -0.52
C GLU A 378 -32.99 -54.57 -1.27
N ARG A 379 -33.65 -54.77 -2.42
CA ARG A 379 -34.20 -53.69 -3.26
C ARG A 379 -35.72 -53.57 -3.15
N ARG A 380 -36.35 -54.42 -2.32
CA ARG A 380 -37.78 -54.39 -2.04
C ARG A 380 -38.09 -53.16 -1.20
N LEU A 381 -39.21 -52.51 -1.48
CA LEU A 381 -39.66 -51.38 -0.67
C LEU A 381 -40.16 -51.92 0.67
N LEU A 382 -39.68 -51.35 1.78
CA LEU A 382 -40.15 -51.72 3.12
C LEU A 382 -41.66 -51.43 3.20
N GLY A 383 -42.46 -52.48 3.43
CA GLY A 383 -43.93 -52.38 3.47
C GLY A 383 -44.63 -52.60 2.11
N GLN A 384 -43.94 -53.10 1.08
CA GLN A 384 -44.61 -53.58 -0.13
C GLN A 384 -45.46 -54.83 0.21
N THR A 385 -46.78 -54.68 0.19
CA THR A 385 -47.74 -55.78 0.38
C THR A 385 -47.79 -56.66 -0.87
N GLU A 386 -47.09 -57.79 -0.88
CA GLU A 386 -47.29 -58.84 -1.90
C GLU A 386 -48.61 -59.62 -1.64
N ASP A 387 -48.98 -59.75 -0.36
CA ASP A 387 -50.19 -60.41 0.12
C ASP A 387 -51.16 -59.40 0.75
N GLY A 388 -52.46 -59.62 0.50
CA GLY A 388 -53.52 -58.75 1.00
C GLY A 388 -53.95 -59.11 2.43
N VAL A 389 -54.58 -58.17 3.12
CA VAL A 389 -55.06 -58.41 4.50
C VAL A 389 -56.29 -59.30 4.46
N GLN A 390 -56.30 -60.36 5.26
CA GLN A 390 -57.38 -61.32 5.34
C GLN A 390 -58.32 -60.95 6.49
N LEU A 391 -59.60 -60.67 6.19
CA LEU A 391 -60.57 -60.23 7.20
C LEU A 391 -61.08 -61.36 8.10
N PHE A 392 -61.10 -62.61 7.60
CA PHE A 392 -61.52 -63.80 8.33
C PHE A 392 -60.66 -65.01 7.94
N ALA A 393 -60.51 -65.98 8.85
CA ALA A 393 -59.75 -67.21 8.60
C ALA A 393 -60.41 -68.00 7.43
N GLY A 394 -59.74 -67.99 6.26
CA GLY A 394 -60.22 -68.62 5.02
C GLY A 394 -60.91 -67.67 4.02
N GLY A 395 -60.98 -66.36 4.28
CA GLY A 395 -61.53 -65.36 3.35
C GLY A 395 -60.57 -64.93 2.23
N GLU A 396 -61.08 -64.29 1.18
CA GLU A 396 -60.25 -63.70 0.12
C GLU A 396 -59.39 -62.54 0.66
N GLN A 397 -58.14 -62.44 0.20
CA GLN A 397 -57.21 -61.38 0.63
C GLN A 397 -57.51 -60.08 -0.13
N LEU A 398 -57.77 -58.99 0.60
CA LEU A 398 -57.97 -57.66 0.00
C LEU A 398 -56.62 -57.05 -0.40
N LYS A 399 -56.40 -56.84 -1.70
CA LYS A 399 -55.16 -56.27 -2.26
C LYS A 399 -55.27 -54.78 -2.65
N GLU A 400 -56.47 -54.24 -2.87
CA GLU A 400 -56.73 -52.82 -3.13
C GLU A 400 -58.02 -52.38 -2.43
N ALA A 401 -57.99 -51.23 -1.74
CA ALA A 401 -59.18 -50.52 -1.29
C ALA A 401 -59.63 -49.60 -2.44
N GLY A 402 -60.85 -49.80 -2.95
CA GLY A 402 -61.37 -49.03 -4.08
C GLY A 402 -61.40 -47.51 -3.79
N GLU A 403 -60.95 -46.73 -4.75
CA GLU A 403 -61.01 -45.26 -4.74
C GLU A 403 -62.48 -44.81 -4.76
N GLU A 404 -63.01 -44.35 -3.62
CA GLU A 404 -64.24 -43.56 -3.58
C GLU A 404 -63.92 -42.07 -3.84
N GLU A 405 -64.67 -41.48 -4.78
CA GLU A 405 -64.60 -40.08 -5.16
C GLU A 405 -64.71 -39.14 -3.95
N ASP A 406 -63.66 -38.34 -3.74
CA ASP A 406 -63.59 -37.28 -2.74
C ASP A 406 -64.63 -36.19 -3.04
N THR A 407 -65.82 -36.32 -2.42
CA THR A 407 -66.79 -35.22 -2.28
C THR A 407 -66.53 -34.43 -1.00
N GLY A 408 -65.32 -33.89 -0.88
CA GLY A 408 -64.89 -32.96 0.16
C GLY A 408 -65.55 -31.58 0.05
N ARG A 409 -66.63 -31.40 0.80
CA ARG A 409 -67.40 -30.16 1.02
C ARG A 409 -66.50 -28.97 1.43
N LYS A 410 -66.50 -27.92 0.62
CA LYS A 410 -65.90 -26.59 0.88
C LYS A 410 -66.70 -25.82 1.93
N THR A 411 -66.38 -25.93 3.22
CA THR A 411 -66.54 -24.85 4.24
C THR A 411 -66.02 -25.32 5.59
N GLN A 412 -65.07 -24.60 6.20
CA GLN A 412 -64.74 -24.74 7.62
C GLN A 412 -65.87 -24.15 8.49
N ARG A 413 -66.32 -24.89 9.50
CA ARG A 413 -67.17 -24.38 10.58
C ARG A 413 -66.34 -23.52 11.53
N GLN A 414 -66.89 -22.38 11.95
CA GLN A 414 -66.35 -21.60 13.06
C GLN A 414 -66.48 -22.37 14.38
N ALA A 415 -65.41 -22.38 15.18
CA ALA A 415 -65.40 -22.94 16.52
C ALA A 415 -66.21 -22.03 17.47
N ARG A 416 -67.27 -22.59 18.06
CA ARG A 416 -68.04 -21.98 19.14
C ARG A 416 -67.40 -22.42 20.45
N VAL A 417 -66.70 -21.51 21.13
CA VAL A 417 -66.22 -21.74 22.49
C VAL A 417 -67.43 -21.76 23.42
N VAL A 418 -67.64 -22.89 24.09
CA VAL A 418 -68.53 -23.02 25.25
C VAL A 418 -67.65 -23.36 26.43
N ASN A 419 -67.61 -22.45 27.40
CA ASN A 419 -66.98 -22.65 28.70
C ASN A 419 -67.80 -23.63 29.55
N GLN A 420 -67.07 -24.58 30.15
CA GLN A 420 -66.98 -24.85 31.58
C GLN A 420 -68.26 -24.97 32.41
N GLU A 421 -68.46 -26.18 32.92
CA GLU A 421 -68.85 -26.57 34.30
C GLU A 421 -68.90 -28.11 34.21
N GLY A 422 -68.17 -28.89 34.99
CA GLY A 422 -67.75 -28.72 36.37
C GLY A 422 -67.98 -30.09 37.03
N SER A 423 -66.96 -30.57 37.76
CA SER A 423 -66.98 -31.43 38.96
C SER A 423 -67.87 -32.71 38.94
N ASP A 424 -67.53 -33.86 39.49
CA ASP A 424 -66.51 -34.29 40.45
C ASP A 424 -66.95 -35.76 40.75
N VAL A 425 -66.08 -36.77 40.83
CA VAL A 425 -65.40 -37.24 42.06
C VAL A 425 -65.75 -38.72 42.34
N GLU A 426 -64.68 -39.46 42.65
CA GLU A 426 -64.60 -40.69 43.48
C GLU A 426 -65.25 -42.00 42.98
N HIS A 427 -64.71 -43.20 43.23
CA HIS A 427 -63.69 -43.63 44.19
C HIS A 427 -63.16 -45.04 43.79
N ASP A 428 -61.88 -45.29 44.09
CA ASP A 428 -61.35 -46.47 44.81
C ASP A 428 -61.37 -47.91 44.24
N LEU A 429 -60.17 -48.40 43.89
CA LEU A 429 -59.29 -49.29 44.70
C LEU A 429 -58.59 -50.36 43.83
N GLY A 430 -57.27 -50.46 43.99
CA GLY A 430 -56.60 -51.77 44.11
C GLY A 430 -55.45 -52.09 43.16
N ASP A 431 -54.24 -51.80 43.66
CA ASP A 431 -52.98 -52.56 43.58
C ASP A 431 -51.97 -52.46 42.42
N ASP A 432 -50.74 -52.28 42.91
CA ASP A 432 -49.42 -52.79 42.54
C ASP A 432 -48.47 -52.04 41.58
N ASP A 433 -47.47 -51.43 42.25
CA ASP A 433 -46.01 -51.58 42.09
C ASP A 433 -45.22 -50.80 41.01
N ASP A 434 -44.40 -49.90 41.57
CA ASP A 434 -42.97 -49.68 41.34
C ASP A 434 -42.44 -49.17 39.97
N ASP A 435 -42.04 -47.89 40.01
CA ASP A 435 -40.65 -47.38 39.89
C ASP A 435 -40.32 -46.39 38.74
N GLU A 436 -39.94 -45.19 39.21
CA GLU A 436 -39.09 -44.11 38.69
C GLU A 436 -38.93 -43.74 37.19
N GLY A 437 -38.98 -42.41 36.92
CA GLY A 437 -37.92 -41.79 36.09
C GLY A 437 -38.26 -40.69 35.05
N SER A 438 -38.76 -39.53 35.49
CA SER A 438 -38.25 -38.15 35.24
C SER A 438 -37.74 -37.62 33.84
N ILE A 439 -38.03 -36.32 33.60
CA ILE A 439 -37.37 -35.29 32.73
C ILE A 439 -37.90 -35.24 31.28
N ALA A 440 -38.68 -34.23 30.85
CA ALA A 440 -38.44 -32.78 30.68
C ALA A 440 -37.57 -32.42 29.47
N ASP A 441 -38.13 -31.52 28.65
CA ASP A 441 -37.47 -30.52 27.79
C ASP A 441 -36.60 -31.02 26.62
N GLU A 442 -36.56 -30.39 25.46
CA GLU A 442 -37.29 -29.28 24.84
C GLU A 442 -36.79 -29.28 23.39
N ASP A 443 -37.55 -28.63 22.53
CA ASP A 443 -37.04 -27.81 21.44
C ASP A 443 -36.58 -28.42 20.10
N LEU A 444 -37.33 -27.92 19.10
CA LEU A 444 -36.90 -27.35 17.82
C LEU A 444 -36.48 -28.35 16.72
N GLY A 445 -37.03 -28.28 15.52
CA GLY A 445 -37.59 -27.12 14.85
C GLY A 445 -36.84 -26.91 13.55
N SER A 446 -37.55 -27.13 12.44
CA SER A 446 -37.23 -26.62 11.12
C SER A 446 -38.57 -26.51 10.39
N ASP A 447 -38.92 -25.47 9.67
CA ASP A 447 -38.33 -24.17 9.36
C ASP A 447 -39.40 -23.48 8.48
N VAL A 448 -39.28 -22.16 8.32
CA VAL A 448 -39.90 -21.34 7.25
C VAL A 448 -41.38 -20.97 7.46
N GLU A 449 -41.68 -19.82 8.10
CA GLU A 449 -41.76 -18.45 7.51
C GLU A 449 -42.86 -18.33 6.44
N THR A 450 -43.99 -17.68 6.70
CA THR A 450 -44.28 -16.24 6.50
C THR A 450 -45.82 -16.15 6.52
N GLU A 451 -46.56 -15.11 6.87
CA GLU A 451 -46.33 -13.70 7.15
C GLU A 451 -47.56 -13.17 7.89
N PHE A 452 -47.32 -12.10 8.64
CA PHE A 452 -48.26 -11.33 9.46
C PHE A 452 -49.49 -10.82 8.69
N ASN A 453 -50.65 -10.83 9.35
CA ASN A 453 -51.67 -9.81 9.08
C ASN A 453 -52.35 -9.38 10.39
N GLU A 454 -52.03 -8.16 10.82
CA GLU A 454 -52.60 -7.46 11.95
C GLU A 454 -54.07 -7.13 11.68
N LYS A 455 -54.98 -7.67 12.50
CA LYS A 455 -56.28 -7.08 12.85
C LYS A 455 -57.03 -7.98 13.83
N LYS A 456 -56.79 -7.78 15.13
CA LYS A 456 -57.77 -7.95 16.24
C LYS A 456 -57.06 -7.85 17.59
N LEU A 457 -56.88 -6.63 18.07
CA LEU A 457 -56.67 -6.38 19.50
C LEU A 457 -57.59 -5.26 19.92
N GLY A 458 -58.58 -5.59 20.73
CA GLY A 458 -59.56 -4.64 21.21
C GLY A 458 -60.81 -5.34 21.71
N LYS A 459 -60.74 -5.84 22.97
CA LYS A 459 -61.85 -5.98 23.94
C LYS A 459 -61.46 -6.94 25.06
N VAL A 460 -60.80 -6.43 26.12
CA VAL A 460 -61.01 -6.90 27.50
C VAL A 460 -60.63 -5.75 28.43
N PHE A 461 -61.59 -4.89 28.78
CA PHE A 461 -61.56 -4.09 30.01
C PHE A 461 -63.02 -3.74 30.35
N GLN A 462 -63.64 -4.56 31.18
CA GLN A 462 -64.48 -4.09 32.28
C GLN A 462 -64.85 -5.25 33.21
N LYS A 463 -64.79 -4.95 34.51
CA LYS A 463 -65.23 -5.70 35.71
C LYS A 463 -64.31 -6.82 36.19
N ASP A 464 -64.00 -6.96 37.50
CA ASP A 464 -64.57 -6.39 38.73
C ASP A 464 -63.47 -6.19 39.81
N ALA A 465 -63.81 -5.36 40.79
CA ALA A 465 -63.01 -5.02 41.96
C ALA A 465 -63.15 -6.07 43.09
N GLU A 466 -62.06 -6.36 43.81
CA GLU A 466 -61.90 -6.30 45.28
C GLU A 466 -60.77 -7.21 45.82
N LYS A 467 -60.11 -6.69 46.88
CA LYS A 467 -59.40 -7.33 48.02
C LYS A 467 -57.90 -7.69 47.97
N GLY A 468 -57.18 -7.01 48.89
CA GLY A 468 -56.18 -7.55 49.84
C GLY A 468 -54.74 -7.64 49.32
N LEU A 469 -53.85 -6.69 49.65
CA LEU A 469 -52.98 -6.58 50.85
C LEU A 469 -51.81 -7.58 50.92
N ASP A 470 -50.66 -6.98 51.29
CA ASP A 470 -49.35 -7.52 51.70
C ASP A 470 -48.36 -7.91 50.60
N ALA A 471 -47.06 -7.65 50.68
CA ALA A 471 -46.18 -6.66 51.33
C ALA A 471 -44.76 -7.16 50.99
N ASP A 472 -43.80 -6.23 50.93
CA ASP A 472 -42.36 -6.43 51.14
C ASP A 472 -41.58 -7.21 50.02
N ASP A 473 -40.38 -6.83 49.58
CA ASP A 473 -39.44 -5.83 50.05
C ASP A 473 -38.20 -5.78 49.11
N ILE A 474 -37.45 -4.66 49.18
CA ILE A 474 -35.97 -4.53 49.04
C ILE A 474 -35.34 -4.74 47.63
N ALA A 475 -34.36 -3.96 47.14
CA ALA A 475 -33.77 -2.65 47.47
C ALA A 475 -32.71 -2.29 46.39
N PHE A 476 -32.55 -0.98 46.17
CA PHE A 476 -31.30 -0.22 45.97
C PHE A 476 -30.10 -0.82 45.19
N ALA A 477 -29.64 -0.08 44.17
CA ALA A 477 -28.41 0.72 44.30
C ALA A 477 -28.14 1.59 43.05
N ASP A 478 -28.51 2.87 43.17
CA ASP A 478 -27.79 4.01 42.59
C ASP A 478 -26.60 4.40 43.49
N SER A 479 -25.77 5.33 42.99
CA SER A 479 -24.50 5.91 43.49
C SER A 479 -23.24 5.20 42.97
N ASP A 480 -22.27 5.88 42.35
CA ASP A 480 -21.74 7.21 42.67
C ASP A 480 -21.00 7.77 41.43
N SER A 481 -21.32 9.00 40.98
CA SER A 481 -20.52 10.23 41.18
C SER A 481 -19.45 10.48 40.08
N ASP A 482 -19.11 11.69 39.64
CA ASP A 482 -19.41 13.03 40.13
C ASP A 482 -19.08 14.03 39.01
N LEU A 483 -19.89 15.06 38.82
CA LEU A 483 -19.42 16.43 38.55
C LEU A 483 -20.59 17.39 38.69
N GLY A 484 -20.80 17.75 39.96
CA GLY A 484 -21.74 18.77 40.40
C GLY A 484 -21.40 20.19 39.97
N SER A 485 -22.49 20.94 40.00
CA SER A 485 -22.73 22.35 39.77
C SER A 485 -22.29 23.24 40.96
N ILE A 486 -22.73 24.52 40.88
CA ILE A 486 -23.10 25.48 41.95
C ILE A 486 -22.16 26.69 42.07
N SER A 487 -22.62 27.93 42.26
CA SER A 487 -23.68 28.49 43.14
C SER A 487 -24.22 29.82 42.59
N GLY A 488 -25.46 30.29 42.82
CA GLY A 488 -26.19 30.60 44.08
C GLY A 488 -26.41 32.13 44.11
N ASP A 489 -27.53 32.75 44.49
CA ASP A 489 -28.31 32.57 45.73
C ASP A 489 -29.64 33.39 45.73
N ASP A 490 -30.45 33.16 46.77
CA ASP A 490 -31.41 34.04 47.48
C ASP A 490 -32.94 34.11 47.17
N LEU A 491 -33.69 33.33 47.99
CA LEU A 491 -34.68 33.69 49.03
C LEU A 491 -36.04 34.41 48.76
N ASP A 492 -37.07 33.75 49.31
CA ASP A 492 -38.30 34.16 50.03
C ASP A 492 -39.58 34.70 49.33
N ASP A 493 -40.65 33.94 49.61
CA ASP A 493 -42.07 34.25 49.90
C ASP A 493 -42.96 35.04 48.91
N GLU A 494 -44.02 34.40 48.40
CA GLU A 494 -45.38 34.45 48.99
C GLU A 494 -46.36 33.50 48.27
N GLU A 495 -47.24 32.89 49.07
CA GLU A 495 -48.27 31.89 48.73
C GLU A 495 -49.40 32.46 47.86
N GLU A 496 -50.04 31.62 47.04
CA GLU A 496 -51.52 31.52 47.01
C GLU A 496 -52.00 30.25 46.27
N ASP A 497 -52.94 29.55 46.91
CA ASP A 497 -53.56 28.26 46.57
C ASP A 497 -54.19 28.17 45.17
N PHE A 498 -54.25 26.95 44.58
CA PHE A 498 -55.50 26.24 44.25
C PHE A 498 -55.27 24.92 43.48
N ASP A 499 -55.55 23.81 44.16
CA ASP A 499 -56.24 22.56 43.75
C ASP A 499 -55.96 21.84 42.40
N SER A 500 -55.46 20.60 42.57
CA SER A 500 -56.06 19.32 42.09
C SER A 500 -56.50 19.20 40.62
N ASP A 501 -55.68 18.58 39.75
CA ASP A 501 -56.18 17.68 38.69
C ASP A 501 -55.09 16.85 37.94
N ASP A 502 -54.27 16.07 38.65
CA ASP A 502 -53.18 15.27 38.00
C ASP A 502 -53.58 13.87 37.50
N GLU A 503 -54.84 13.43 37.64
CA GLU A 503 -55.30 12.15 37.08
C GLU A 503 -55.77 12.25 35.60
N ALA A 504 -55.79 13.46 35.01
CA ALA A 504 -56.26 13.68 33.64
C ALA A 504 -55.16 13.57 32.55
N ALA A 505 -53.87 13.52 32.92
CA ALA A 505 -52.76 13.54 31.96
C ALA A 505 -52.43 12.16 31.35
N ALA A 506 -52.65 11.06 32.08
CA ALA A 506 -52.33 9.70 31.62
C ALA A 506 -53.24 9.18 30.49
N SER A 507 -54.43 9.76 30.31
CA SER A 507 -55.42 9.32 29.30
C SER A 507 -55.35 10.07 27.96
N LYS A 508 -54.52 11.11 27.82
CA LYS A 508 -54.45 11.93 26.59
C LYS A 508 -53.49 11.39 25.53
N TRP A 509 -52.45 10.62 25.89
CA TRP A 509 -51.49 10.10 24.90
C TRP A 509 -52.04 8.94 24.06
N LYS A 510 -53.00 8.16 24.59
CA LYS A 510 -53.67 7.05 23.88
C LYS A 510 -54.81 7.51 22.97
N LYS A 511 -55.50 8.62 23.28
CA LYS A 511 -56.69 9.07 22.53
C LYS A 511 -56.40 9.48 21.08
N ASN A 512 -55.18 9.88 20.77
CA ASN A 512 -54.76 10.24 19.41
C ASN A 512 -53.66 9.31 18.89
N MET A 513 -53.55 8.07 19.37
CA MET A 513 -52.53 7.12 18.88
C MET A 513 -52.81 6.70 17.43
N GLU A 514 -54.06 6.41 17.08
CA GLU A 514 -54.46 6.00 15.73
C GLU A 514 -54.38 7.16 14.74
N GLU A 515 -54.73 8.37 15.19
CA GLU A 515 -54.63 9.61 14.41
C GLU A 515 -53.17 10.08 14.27
N ARG A 516 -52.34 9.99 15.33
CA ARG A 516 -50.89 10.21 15.25
C ARG A 516 -50.17 9.11 14.46
N ALA A 517 -50.66 7.87 14.46
CA ALA A 517 -50.13 6.79 13.64
C ALA A 517 -50.48 7.01 12.17
N LYS A 518 -51.71 7.42 11.83
CA LYS A 518 -52.10 7.85 10.48
C LYS A 518 -51.35 9.11 10.02
N LEU A 519 -51.14 10.10 10.89
CA LEU A 519 -50.31 11.28 10.60
C LEU A 519 -48.81 10.93 10.47
N ARG A 520 -48.32 9.89 11.16
CA ARG A 520 -46.93 9.40 11.03
C ARG A 520 -46.71 8.46 9.84
N HIS A 521 -47.73 7.72 9.41
CA HIS A 521 -47.66 6.79 8.28
C HIS A 521 -48.16 7.39 6.96
N GLY A 522 -49.03 8.40 7.00
CA GLY A 522 -49.70 8.98 5.83
C GLY A 522 -49.01 10.19 5.21
N LYS A 523 -47.97 10.75 5.86
CA LYS A 523 -47.10 11.77 5.25
C LYS A 523 -45.66 11.33 5.40
N ARG A 524 -45.01 11.00 4.28
CA ARG A 524 -43.55 10.83 4.27
C ARG A 524 -42.94 12.16 4.71
N ARG A 525 -42.05 12.12 5.70
CA ARG A 525 -41.41 13.36 6.18
C ARG A 525 -40.52 13.90 5.06
N PRO A 526 -40.73 15.14 4.60
CA PRO A 526 -39.85 15.73 3.61
C PRO A 526 -38.46 15.94 4.20
N TYR A 527 -37.44 15.99 3.34
CA TYR A 527 -36.04 16.26 3.73
C TYR A 527 -35.35 15.18 4.57
N GLN A 528 -35.80 13.92 4.55
CA GLN A 528 -35.04 12.82 5.18
C GLN A 528 -33.78 12.45 4.38
N THR A 529 -32.63 12.49 5.05
CA THR A 529 -31.32 12.15 4.44
C THR A 529 -31.22 10.68 4.02
N ALA A 530 -31.76 9.76 4.83
CA ALA A 530 -31.77 8.33 4.54
C ALA A 530 -32.57 8.00 3.27
N ASP A 531 -33.70 8.68 3.06
CA ASP A 531 -34.57 8.47 1.90
C ASP A 531 -33.98 9.12 0.63
N LEU A 532 -33.32 10.28 0.76
CA LEU A 532 -32.56 10.90 -0.34
C LEU A 532 -31.49 9.94 -0.88
N ALA A 533 -30.71 9.34 0.02
CA ALA A 533 -29.67 8.40 -0.37
C ALA A 533 -30.24 7.18 -1.12
N ARG A 534 -31.43 6.70 -0.73
CA ARG A 534 -32.11 5.60 -1.43
C ARG A 534 -32.61 6.02 -2.81
N MET A 535 -33.18 7.22 -2.94
CA MET A 535 -33.74 7.72 -4.20
C MET A 535 -32.67 8.09 -5.22
N LEU A 536 -31.53 8.65 -4.77
CA LEU A 536 -30.43 9.10 -5.65
C LEU A 536 -29.84 7.98 -6.50
N TYR A 537 -29.73 6.76 -5.95
CA TYR A 537 -29.17 5.60 -6.64
C TYR A 537 -30.24 4.69 -7.28
N ASN A 538 -31.47 5.18 -7.42
CA ASN A 538 -32.52 4.45 -8.10
C ASN A 538 -32.60 4.90 -9.56
N ASP A 539 -32.04 4.10 -10.46
CA ASP A 539 -32.01 4.37 -11.91
C ASP A 539 -33.42 4.47 -12.54
N ALA A 540 -34.48 4.06 -11.84
CA ALA A 540 -35.86 4.20 -12.30
C ALA A 540 -36.43 5.63 -12.12
N LEU A 541 -35.78 6.49 -11.31
CA LEU A 541 -36.23 7.85 -11.04
C LEU A 541 -35.28 8.87 -11.67
N SER A 542 -35.83 9.94 -12.26
CA SER A 542 -35.03 11.08 -12.70
C SER A 542 -34.59 11.94 -11.50
N LEU A 543 -33.49 12.70 -11.62
CA LEU A 543 -33.01 13.55 -10.52
C LEU A 543 -34.03 14.63 -10.12
N SER A 544 -34.80 15.16 -11.07
CA SER A 544 -35.89 16.10 -10.81
C SER A 544 -37.01 15.44 -10.00
N ASP A 545 -37.38 14.20 -10.34
CA ASP A 545 -38.43 13.46 -9.62
C ASP A 545 -37.96 13.05 -8.22
N VAL A 546 -36.68 12.69 -8.08
CA VAL A 546 -36.05 12.46 -6.76
C VAL A 546 -36.15 13.72 -5.92
N LEU A 547 -35.84 14.89 -6.47
CA LEU A 547 -35.89 16.16 -5.74
C LEU A 547 -37.33 16.53 -5.34
N LYS A 548 -38.28 16.43 -6.27
CA LYS A 548 -39.72 16.67 -5.99
C LYS A 548 -40.23 15.73 -4.91
N ARG A 549 -39.94 14.44 -5.03
CA ARG A 549 -40.35 13.40 -4.07
C ARG A 549 -39.68 13.57 -2.70
N TRP A 550 -38.44 14.03 -2.66
CA TRP A 550 -37.72 14.31 -1.42
C TRP A 550 -38.23 15.58 -0.71
N ARG A 551 -38.63 16.59 -1.48
CA ARG A 551 -39.29 17.81 -0.97
C ARG A 551 -40.74 17.57 -0.53
N GLY A 552 -41.36 16.49 -1.01
CA GLY A 552 -42.78 16.18 -0.76
C GLY A 552 -43.73 16.93 -1.71
N GLU A 553 -43.24 17.39 -2.86
CA GLU A 553 -43.96 18.20 -3.86
C GLU A 553 -44.62 17.36 -4.97
N GLY A 554 -44.56 16.02 -4.90
CA GLY A 554 -45.03 15.12 -5.97
C GLY A 554 -46.33 14.36 -5.69
N GLU A 555 -47.01 14.58 -4.56
CA GLU A 555 -48.27 13.88 -4.23
C GLU A 555 -49.53 14.65 -4.70
N GLU A 556 -49.42 15.92 -5.10
CA GLU A 556 -50.58 16.71 -5.59
C GLU A 556 -50.89 16.45 -7.09
N ASP A 557 -49.90 16.02 -7.89
CA ASP A 557 -50.08 15.74 -9.33
C ASP A 557 -50.59 14.31 -9.63
N GLU A 558 -50.46 13.36 -8.69
CA GLU A 558 -50.94 11.97 -8.87
C GLU A 558 -52.47 11.83 -8.61
N GLU A 559 -53.10 12.76 -7.89
CA GLU A 559 -54.56 12.77 -7.68
C GLU A 559 -55.34 13.33 -8.89
N GLU A 560 -54.70 14.06 -9.81
CA GLU A 560 -55.34 14.57 -11.04
C GLU A 560 -55.29 13.57 -12.22
N GLU A 561 -54.50 12.49 -12.15
CA GLU A 561 -54.42 11.45 -13.19
C GLU A 561 -55.31 10.20 -12.92
N GLU A 562 -56.13 10.20 -11.85
CA GLU A 562 -57.18 9.20 -11.60
C GLU A 562 -58.56 9.58 -12.20
N GLU A 563 -58.61 10.45 -13.22
CA GLU A 563 -59.85 10.67 -14.00
C GLU A 563 -59.88 9.83 -15.29
N ASP A 564 -60.89 8.95 -15.34
CA ASP A 564 -61.47 8.23 -16.48
C ASP A 564 -60.79 6.96 -17.05
N ILE A 565 -61.13 5.81 -16.46
CA ILE A 565 -60.88 4.45 -16.99
C ILE A 565 -62.01 3.96 -17.96
N GLU A 566 -63.07 4.74 -18.18
CA GLU A 566 -64.27 4.30 -18.94
C GLU A 566 -64.43 4.99 -20.32
N ALA A 567 -63.34 5.41 -20.96
CA ALA A 567 -63.35 5.75 -22.37
C ALA A 567 -61.96 5.57 -22.99
N ASP A 568 -61.70 4.42 -23.63
CA ASP A 568 -61.55 4.35 -25.09
C ASP A 568 -60.91 3.01 -25.49
N SER A 569 -61.60 2.28 -26.35
CA SER A 569 -61.14 1.04 -26.95
C SER A 569 -60.30 1.36 -28.18
N GLY A 570 -58.99 1.10 -28.13
CA GLY A 570 -58.14 1.17 -29.32
C GLY A 570 -56.65 1.03 -29.04
N ASP A 571 -56.10 -0.12 -29.43
CA ASP A 571 -54.66 -0.34 -29.64
C ASP A 571 -54.07 0.80 -30.50
N GLU A 572 -53.26 1.70 -29.92
CA GLU A 572 -52.17 2.44 -30.61
C GLU A 572 -51.35 3.46 -29.76
N THR A 573 -51.26 3.32 -28.43
CA THR A 573 -50.57 4.31 -27.55
C THR A 573 -49.25 3.86 -26.91
N PHE A 574 -48.53 2.89 -27.50
CA PHE A 574 -47.22 2.43 -26.99
C PHE A 574 -46.01 3.35 -27.36
N PHE A 575 -46.22 4.45 -28.08
CA PHE A 575 -45.14 5.37 -28.49
C PHE A 575 -45.47 6.85 -28.27
N LYS A 576 -45.58 7.29 -27.01
CA LYS A 576 -45.27 8.69 -26.65
C LYS A 576 -43.86 8.74 -26.06
N LYS A 577 -42.89 9.13 -26.89
CA LYS A 577 -41.59 9.64 -26.45
C LYS A 577 -41.86 10.86 -25.56
N SER A 578 -41.35 10.85 -24.33
CA SER A 578 -41.47 11.96 -23.39
C SER A 578 -40.98 13.26 -24.02
N LYS A 579 -41.71 14.34 -23.78
CA LYS A 579 -41.41 15.70 -24.26
C LYS A 579 -40.46 16.44 -23.30
N ASN A 580 -39.54 15.74 -22.62
CA ASN A 580 -38.70 16.33 -21.55
C ASN A 580 -37.26 16.70 -21.96
N GLU A 581 -36.89 16.60 -23.24
CA GLU A 581 -35.52 16.95 -23.69
C GLU A 581 -35.07 18.39 -23.37
N LYS A 582 -35.99 19.32 -23.08
CA LYS A 582 -35.64 20.70 -22.70
C LYS A 582 -35.31 20.88 -21.21
N GLU A 583 -35.90 20.08 -20.32
CA GLU A 583 -35.60 20.10 -18.88
C GLU A 583 -34.33 19.31 -18.58
N ASP A 584 -34.12 18.19 -19.28
CA ASP A 584 -32.88 17.40 -19.17
C ASP A 584 -31.61 18.21 -19.56
N LEU A 585 -31.74 19.18 -20.48
CA LEU A 585 -30.65 20.07 -20.90
C LEU A 585 -30.37 21.23 -19.92
N SER A 586 -31.32 21.63 -19.07
CA SER A 586 -31.10 22.65 -18.05
C SER A 586 -30.39 22.11 -16.81
N ASP A 587 -30.60 20.83 -16.50
CA ASP A 587 -30.08 20.18 -15.29
C ASP A 587 -28.59 19.82 -15.37
N ASP A 588 -28.04 19.68 -16.58
CA ASP A 588 -26.60 19.40 -16.83
C ASP A 588 -25.69 20.66 -16.71
N ARG A 589 -26.22 21.81 -16.30
CA ARG A 589 -25.43 23.05 -16.16
C ARG A 589 -24.75 23.12 -14.79
N SER A 590 -23.43 23.35 -14.78
CA SER A 590 -22.64 23.52 -13.55
C SER A 590 -22.96 24.78 -12.75
N VAL A 591 -23.67 25.75 -13.34
CA VAL A 591 -24.12 26.97 -12.68
C VAL A 591 -25.64 27.01 -12.73
N PRO A 592 -26.33 26.95 -11.57
CA PRO A 592 -27.78 27.09 -11.52
C PRO A 592 -28.19 28.49 -11.97
N VAL A 593 -29.30 28.57 -12.72
CA VAL A 593 -29.91 29.86 -13.08
C VAL A 593 -30.77 30.29 -11.90
N PHE A 594 -30.35 31.36 -11.21
CA PHE A 594 -31.12 31.92 -10.10
C PHE A 594 -32.15 32.93 -10.61
N ASP A 595 -33.33 32.91 -9.99
CA ASP A 595 -34.38 33.91 -10.19
C ASP A 595 -34.13 35.09 -9.24
N TYR A 596 -33.50 36.15 -9.77
CA TYR A 596 -33.07 37.31 -8.98
C TYR A 596 -34.24 38.08 -8.37
N ASP A 597 -35.40 38.11 -9.03
CA ASP A 597 -36.57 38.85 -8.54
C ASP A 597 -37.16 38.16 -7.30
N LYS A 598 -37.23 36.82 -7.30
CA LYS A 598 -37.65 36.04 -6.13
C LYS A 598 -36.67 36.17 -4.98
N LEU A 599 -35.37 36.08 -5.25
CA LEU A 599 -34.34 36.28 -4.21
C LEU A 599 -34.40 37.69 -3.62
N ALA A 600 -34.55 38.72 -4.46
CA ALA A 600 -34.68 40.11 -3.99
C ALA A 600 -35.90 40.27 -3.06
N SER A 601 -37.04 39.68 -3.40
CA SER A 601 -38.24 39.71 -2.55
C SER A 601 -38.10 38.91 -1.24
N TYR A 602 -37.37 37.80 -1.26
CA TYR A 602 -37.16 36.99 -0.05
C TYR A 602 -36.20 37.67 0.92
N TRP A 603 -35.16 38.32 0.39
CA TRP A 603 -34.13 39.01 1.16
C TRP A 603 -34.43 40.49 1.44
N SER A 604 -35.52 41.06 0.91
CA SER A 604 -36.00 42.39 1.35
C SER A 604 -36.67 42.34 2.72
N ASN A 605 -37.06 41.15 3.19
CA ASN A 605 -37.68 40.98 4.50
C ASN A 605 -36.63 41.01 5.62
N GLU A 606 -36.74 42.00 6.49
CA GLU A 606 -35.78 42.26 7.58
C GLU A 606 -35.65 41.07 8.54
N ALA A 607 -36.74 40.36 8.84
CA ALA A 607 -36.72 39.14 9.66
C ALA A 607 -35.86 38.00 9.06
N ASN A 608 -35.83 37.86 7.74
CA ASN A 608 -34.97 36.87 7.07
C ASN A 608 -33.50 37.29 7.09
N ILE A 609 -33.24 38.59 6.97
CA ILE A 609 -31.90 39.17 7.10
C ILE A 609 -31.40 38.96 8.53
N GLU A 610 -32.23 39.16 9.55
CA GLU A 610 -31.87 38.91 10.95
C GLU A 610 -31.59 37.44 11.24
N ALA A 611 -32.41 36.53 10.69
CA ALA A 611 -32.14 35.08 10.77
C ALA A 611 -30.80 34.71 10.10
N LEU A 612 -30.43 35.39 9.03
CA LEU A 612 -29.15 35.24 8.35
C LEU A 612 -28.01 35.89 9.15
N ARG A 613 -28.23 37.05 9.79
CA ARG A 613 -27.26 37.78 10.63
C ARG A 613 -26.75 36.92 11.79
N LYS A 614 -27.60 36.05 12.37
CA LYS A 614 -27.21 35.03 13.37
C LYS A 614 -26.10 34.08 12.91
N LYS A 615 -25.93 33.88 11.60
CA LYS A 615 -24.86 33.05 11.03
C LYS A 615 -23.55 33.81 10.81
N PHE A 616 -23.58 35.14 10.82
CA PHE A 616 -22.39 36.01 10.66
C PHE A 616 -21.87 36.54 12.00
N THR A 617 -22.73 36.66 13.00
CA THR A 617 -22.37 37.12 14.35
C THR A 617 -23.08 36.24 15.38
N THR A 618 -22.32 35.56 16.24
CA THR A 618 -22.85 34.79 17.38
C THR A 618 -23.30 35.68 18.56
N ALA A 619 -23.55 36.97 18.29
CA ALA A 619 -23.69 38.01 19.30
C ALA A 619 -25.01 38.00 20.10
N ASN A 620 -26.04 37.25 19.70
CA ASN A 620 -27.32 37.20 20.42
C ASN A 620 -27.59 35.82 21.04
N LEU A 621 -26.62 35.25 21.76
CA LEU A 621 -26.86 34.07 22.61
C LEU A 621 -27.26 34.43 24.06
N LEU A 622 -27.45 35.72 24.36
CA LEU A 622 -28.09 36.22 25.58
C LEU A 622 -29.32 37.02 25.14
N GLY A 623 -30.50 36.50 25.46
CA GLY A 623 -31.78 36.89 24.87
C GLY A 623 -32.24 38.33 25.15
N ASP A 624 -33.02 38.84 24.20
CA ASP A 624 -33.91 39.98 24.38
C ASP A 624 -35.00 39.62 25.39
N ASP A 625 -35.22 40.52 26.35
CA ASP A 625 -36.57 40.76 26.87
C ASP A 625 -36.82 42.27 26.93
N GLU A 626 -38.07 42.63 26.73
CA GLU A 626 -38.61 43.86 26.13
C GLU A 626 -38.18 45.24 26.69
N GLY A 627 -38.05 46.21 25.78
CA GLY A 627 -38.63 47.55 25.93
C GLY A 627 -37.69 48.74 26.18
N GLY A 628 -37.54 49.63 25.18
CA GLY A 628 -37.05 51.00 25.38
C GLY A 628 -36.47 51.68 24.15
N ASP A 629 -37.29 52.50 23.49
CA ASP A 629 -36.93 53.42 22.39
C ASP A 629 -35.87 54.45 22.81
N GLY A 630 -34.96 54.81 21.89
CA GLY A 630 -34.00 55.90 22.06
C GLY A 630 -32.99 56.00 20.92
N ASP A 631 -33.37 56.73 19.86
CA ASP A 631 -32.54 57.25 18.77
C ASP A 631 -31.27 57.95 19.30
N ASP A 632 -30.11 57.66 18.71
CA ASP A 632 -29.12 58.69 18.34
C ASP A 632 -28.01 58.10 17.47
N GLY A 633 -27.79 58.75 16.32
CA GLY A 633 -27.01 58.27 15.20
C GLY A 633 -25.49 58.17 15.41
N PHE A 634 -24.86 57.32 14.59
CA PHE A 634 -23.43 57.37 14.37
C PHE A 634 -23.10 57.05 12.90
N GLU A 635 -22.89 58.12 12.13
CA GLU A 635 -22.35 58.08 10.78
C GLU A 635 -20.87 57.68 10.79
N GLY A 636 -20.53 56.80 9.83
CA GLY A 636 -19.28 56.88 9.06
C GLY A 636 -18.01 56.35 9.72
N PHE A 637 -17.36 55.38 9.07
CA PHE A 637 -15.97 55.57 8.68
C PHE A 637 -15.58 54.58 7.57
N GLY A 638 -15.10 55.14 6.46
CA GLY A 638 -14.44 54.41 5.39
C GLY A 638 -12.95 54.22 5.67
N SER A 639 -12.41 53.12 5.12
CA SER A 639 -11.04 52.92 4.60
C SER A 639 -9.97 53.94 5.00
N GLY A 640 -8.93 53.49 5.70
CA GLY A 640 -7.66 54.22 5.83
C GLY A 640 -6.62 53.46 6.65
N ASP A 641 -5.39 53.45 6.13
CA ASP A 641 -4.23 52.61 6.44
C ASP A 641 -3.31 53.21 7.53
N GLU A 642 -2.28 52.44 7.94
CA GLU A 642 -1.02 52.87 8.60
C GLU A 642 -1.10 53.42 10.05
N GLU A 643 -0.12 53.32 10.96
CA GLU A 643 1.13 52.59 11.20
C GLU A 643 1.56 52.96 12.65
N GLU A 644 2.42 52.13 13.26
CA GLU A 644 3.49 52.51 14.21
C GLU A 644 3.21 52.92 15.69
N ALA A 645 3.90 52.16 16.56
CA ALA A 645 4.86 52.62 17.58
C ALA A 645 4.46 52.82 19.07
N ASP A 646 5.05 51.92 19.86
CA ASP A 646 5.86 52.13 21.07
C ASP A 646 5.23 52.63 22.39
N GLY A 647 5.59 51.94 23.48
CA GLY A 647 6.04 52.60 24.70
C GLY A 647 5.53 52.05 26.03
N ASP A 648 6.37 51.23 26.68
CA ASP A 648 6.31 50.82 28.09
C ASP A 648 6.00 51.94 29.10
N GLY A 649 5.37 51.58 30.23
CA GLY A 649 5.51 52.34 31.47
C GLY A 649 4.48 52.06 32.57
N ASP A 650 4.73 51.04 33.39
CA ASP A 650 4.15 50.91 34.73
C ASP A 650 4.38 52.19 35.56
N ASN A 651 3.33 52.73 36.20
CA ASN A 651 3.35 53.03 37.63
C ASN A 651 1.95 53.37 38.16
N ASP A 652 1.53 52.57 39.14
CA ASP A 652 0.36 52.76 39.99
C ASP A 652 0.50 54.01 40.88
N GLY A 653 -0.62 54.70 41.17
CA GLY A 653 -0.68 55.64 42.29
C GLY A 653 -1.68 56.79 42.15
N GLU A 654 -2.93 56.51 42.54
CA GLU A 654 -3.85 57.37 43.32
C GLU A 654 -4.09 58.84 42.91
N GLY A 655 -5.35 59.18 42.63
CA GLY A 655 -5.84 60.54 42.91
C GLY A 655 -7.05 61.03 42.11
N ASP A 656 -8.23 60.41 42.26
CA ASP A 656 -9.49 61.03 41.82
C ASP A 656 -9.90 62.12 42.82
N GLY A 657 -9.38 63.33 42.60
CA GLY A 657 -9.81 64.55 43.26
C GLY A 657 -11.03 65.15 42.56
N ALA A 658 -12.11 65.36 43.31
CA ALA A 658 -13.32 66.06 42.87
C ALA A 658 -12.98 67.45 42.28
N PHE A 659 -13.47 67.71 41.08
CA PHE A 659 -13.31 69.00 40.39
C PHE A 659 -14.52 69.89 40.72
N GLU A 660 -14.26 71.07 41.28
CA GLU A 660 -15.25 72.09 41.63
C GLU A 660 -15.25 73.15 40.52
N ASP A 661 -16.34 73.23 39.73
CA ASP A 661 -16.52 74.23 38.68
C ASP A 661 -16.92 75.58 39.31
N LEU A 662 -16.12 76.62 39.09
CA LEU A 662 -16.14 77.86 39.86
C LEU A 662 -17.18 78.89 39.36
N GLU A 663 -18.11 78.49 38.50
CA GLU A 663 -19.13 79.39 37.94
C GLU A 663 -20.59 78.94 38.19
N THR A 664 -20.83 77.77 38.81
CA THR A 664 -22.20 77.26 39.11
C THR A 664 -22.41 76.66 40.51
N GLY A 665 -21.36 76.33 41.27
CA GLY A 665 -21.50 75.90 42.69
C GLY A 665 -22.22 74.56 42.93
N GLU A 666 -22.40 73.74 41.90
CA GLU A 666 -22.94 72.37 42.02
C GLU A 666 -21.82 71.34 42.19
N LYS A 667 -21.97 70.43 43.15
CA LYS A 667 -21.12 69.24 43.31
C LYS A 667 -21.76 68.08 42.57
N HIS A 668 -21.15 67.61 41.48
CA HIS A 668 -21.45 66.29 40.93
C HIS A 668 -20.79 65.21 41.81
N GLY A 669 -21.54 64.68 42.77
CA GLY A 669 -21.27 63.36 43.37
C GLY A 669 -21.97 62.27 42.55
N PRO A 670 -21.48 61.03 42.54
CA PRO A 670 -22.07 59.97 41.73
C PRO A 670 -23.47 59.65 42.26
N THR A 671 -24.47 59.75 41.39
CA THR A 671 -25.76 59.08 41.60
C THR A 671 -25.56 57.57 41.42
N GLU A 672 -25.89 56.80 42.45
CA GLU A 672 -25.90 55.33 42.42
C GLU A 672 -26.99 54.85 41.44
N GLU A 673 -26.59 54.56 40.20
CA GLU A 673 -27.29 53.62 39.33
C GLU A 673 -26.47 52.31 39.30
N ASN A 674 -27.16 51.17 39.41
CA ASN A 674 -26.66 49.84 39.82
C ASN A 674 -25.28 49.42 39.28
N LEU A 675 -24.25 49.46 40.13
CA LEU A 675 -22.90 48.90 39.88
C LEU A 675 -22.91 47.42 39.47
N GLU A 676 -23.93 46.66 39.89
CA GLU A 676 -24.12 45.25 39.52
C GLU A 676 -24.56 45.10 38.05
N ALA A 677 -25.47 45.95 37.58
CA ALA A 677 -25.90 45.96 36.18
C ALA A 677 -24.76 46.41 35.24
N GLU A 678 -23.90 47.32 35.68
CA GLU A 678 -22.67 47.68 34.94
C GLU A 678 -21.62 46.56 34.97
N ARG A 679 -21.45 45.85 36.10
CA ARG A 679 -20.55 44.68 36.18
C ARG A 679 -21.02 43.55 35.29
N ASP A 680 -22.32 43.29 35.23
CA ASP A 680 -22.91 42.26 34.37
C ASP A 680 -22.83 42.64 32.89
N LYS A 681 -23.08 43.92 32.54
CA LYS A 681 -22.83 44.42 31.18
C LYS A 681 -21.36 44.33 30.79
N ASN A 682 -20.44 44.64 31.71
CA ASN A 682 -19.00 44.51 31.47
C ASN A 682 -18.53 43.05 31.42
N ALA A 683 -19.16 42.13 32.17
CA ALA A 683 -18.90 40.70 32.12
C ALA A 683 -19.38 40.10 30.80
N ARG A 684 -20.61 40.41 30.37
CA ARG A 684 -21.16 40.03 29.06
C ARG A 684 -20.32 40.59 27.91
N ARG A 685 -19.86 41.84 28.02
CA ARG A 685 -18.97 42.46 27.02
C ARG A 685 -17.59 41.79 26.99
N LYS A 686 -17.04 41.36 28.15
CA LYS A 686 -15.80 40.58 28.21
C LYS A 686 -15.97 39.17 27.65
N GLU A 687 -17.12 38.53 27.87
CA GLU A 687 -17.44 37.22 27.28
C GLU A 687 -17.68 37.31 25.77
N GLU A 688 -18.37 38.35 25.28
CA GLU A 688 -18.51 38.62 23.85
C GLU A 688 -17.16 38.92 23.21
N LEU A 689 -16.32 39.75 23.85
CA LEU A 689 -14.95 40.00 23.39
C LEU A 689 -14.11 38.73 23.39
N LYS A 690 -14.29 37.84 24.38
CA LYS A 690 -13.60 36.54 24.43
C LYS A 690 -14.09 35.61 23.33
N LEU A 691 -15.39 35.55 23.05
CA LEU A 691 -15.96 34.75 21.96
C LEU A 691 -15.57 35.29 20.58
N ARG A 692 -15.58 36.62 20.38
CA ARG A 692 -15.04 37.26 19.17
C ARG A 692 -13.54 36.98 19.02
N PHE A 693 -12.77 37.06 20.11
CA PHE A 693 -11.36 36.73 20.10
C PHE A 693 -11.13 35.25 19.78
N GLU A 694 -11.92 34.32 20.33
CA GLU A 694 -11.87 32.90 20.01
C GLU A 694 -12.28 32.58 18.56
N GLU A 695 -13.12 33.42 17.93
CA GLU A 695 -13.56 33.26 16.53
C GLU A 695 -12.59 33.92 15.53
N GLU A 696 -12.05 35.12 15.83
CA GLU A 696 -10.98 35.77 15.07
C GLU A 696 -9.68 34.94 15.13
N ASP A 697 -9.42 34.33 16.29
CA ASP A 697 -8.26 33.48 16.56
C ASP A 697 -8.65 31.98 16.50
N ARG A 698 -9.72 31.62 15.78
CA ARG A 698 -10.19 30.23 15.60
C ARG A 698 -9.16 29.34 14.92
N GLU A 699 -8.32 29.94 14.09
CA GLU A 699 -7.10 29.31 13.59
C GLU A 699 -5.94 29.42 14.59
N GLY A 700 -5.91 30.37 15.51
CA GLY A 700 -4.82 30.60 16.48
C GLY A 700 -4.86 29.69 17.71
N PHE A 701 -5.99 29.56 18.39
CA PHE A 701 -6.08 28.72 19.60
C PHE A 701 -6.05 27.20 19.31
N ASN A 702 -6.55 26.80 18.15
CA ASN A 702 -6.52 25.42 17.64
C ASN A 702 -5.39 25.17 16.62
N ASN A 703 -4.57 26.18 16.27
CA ASN A 703 -3.29 25.90 15.61
C ASN A 703 -2.34 25.32 16.64
N ASP A 704 -1.91 24.07 16.41
CA ASP A 704 -0.76 23.48 17.10
C ASP A 704 0.48 24.41 17.06
N LYS A 705 0.59 25.29 16.05
CA LYS A 705 1.64 26.31 15.92
C LYS A 705 1.57 27.44 16.95
N ALA A 706 0.38 27.84 17.39
CA ALA A 706 0.23 28.96 18.32
C ALA A 706 0.24 28.48 19.79
N ASN A 707 -0.25 27.27 20.08
CA ASN A 707 -0.01 26.61 21.38
C ASN A 707 1.48 26.33 21.63
N ALA A 708 2.23 25.91 20.61
CA ALA A 708 3.69 25.75 20.71
C ALA A 708 4.43 27.08 21.01
N ARG A 709 3.86 28.23 20.62
CA ARG A 709 4.42 29.56 20.91
C ARG A 709 4.13 30.04 22.32
N ARG A 710 2.99 29.64 22.92
CA ARG A 710 2.52 30.15 24.21
C ARG A 710 3.18 29.46 25.42
N GLU A 711 3.62 28.21 25.30
CA GLU A 711 4.31 27.48 26.38
C GLU A 711 5.83 27.78 26.51
N GLY A 712 6.38 28.64 25.65
CA GLY A 712 7.66 29.30 25.89
C GLY A 712 8.90 28.60 25.34
N GLY A 713 9.42 29.17 24.25
CA GLY A 713 10.88 29.26 24.02
C GLY A 713 11.39 28.61 22.74
N ASN A 714 11.58 29.45 21.71
CA ASN A 714 12.22 29.22 20.40
C ASN A 714 11.44 28.38 19.37
N ASP A 715 11.25 29.00 18.21
CA ASP A 715 10.77 28.45 16.92
C ASP A 715 11.70 27.36 16.31
N GLU A 716 12.40 26.54 17.12
CA GLU A 716 13.14 25.36 16.67
C GLU A 716 12.97 24.21 17.66
N GLU A 717 12.61 23.03 17.15
CA GLU A 717 12.50 21.72 17.83
C GLU A 717 11.08 21.30 18.30
N PHE A 718 10.19 20.95 17.36
CA PHE A 718 9.58 19.62 17.53
C PHE A 718 10.76 18.67 17.68
N GLY A 719 10.94 18.02 18.83
CA GLY A 719 11.88 16.91 18.90
C GLY A 719 11.53 15.94 17.78
N GLU A 720 12.51 15.39 17.05
CA GLU A 720 12.26 14.42 15.97
C GLU A 720 11.34 13.25 16.41
N ASP A 721 11.30 13.00 17.72
CA ASP A 721 10.40 12.06 18.39
C ASP A 721 8.91 12.45 18.28
N ASP A 722 8.56 13.74 18.44
CA ASP A 722 7.18 14.23 18.46
C ASP A 722 6.57 14.27 17.05
N TRP A 723 7.37 14.52 16.00
CA TRP A 723 6.84 14.53 14.63
C TRP A 723 6.31 13.17 14.19
N TYR A 724 7.04 12.09 14.49
CA TYR A 724 6.61 10.73 14.10
C TYR A 724 5.34 10.30 14.82
N ASP A 725 5.24 10.59 16.11
CA ASP A 725 4.06 10.26 16.91
C ASP A 725 2.87 11.17 16.54
N ALA A 726 3.09 12.46 16.23
CA ALA A 726 2.06 13.37 15.72
C ALA A 726 1.51 12.91 14.37
N GLN A 727 2.36 12.51 13.41
CA GLN A 727 1.90 11.98 12.12
C GLN A 727 1.08 10.70 12.29
N LYS A 728 1.46 9.82 13.22
CA LYS A 728 0.66 8.65 13.55
C LYS A 728 -0.67 8.99 14.22
N ALA A 729 -0.69 9.97 15.11
CA ALA A 729 -1.91 10.44 15.76
C ALA A 729 -2.88 11.04 14.73
N MET A 730 -2.40 11.82 13.77
CA MET A 730 -3.21 12.34 12.66
C MET A 730 -3.80 11.21 11.80
N ILE A 731 -2.99 10.21 11.46
CA ILE A 731 -3.46 9.03 10.71
C ILE A 731 -4.51 8.25 11.50
N GLN A 732 -4.29 8.05 12.80
CA GLN A 732 -5.24 7.34 13.66
C GLN A 732 -6.55 8.12 13.81
N LYS A 733 -6.47 9.45 14.02
CA LYS A 733 -7.63 10.34 14.06
C LYS A 733 -8.47 10.22 12.79
N GLN A 734 -7.84 10.18 11.62
CA GLN A 734 -8.55 9.95 10.35
C GLN A 734 -9.24 8.58 10.29
N LEU A 735 -8.59 7.51 10.77
CA LEU A 735 -9.19 6.17 10.81
C LEU A 735 -10.39 6.11 11.76
N ASP A 736 -10.29 6.78 12.91
CA ASP A 736 -11.36 6.84 13.91
C ASP A 736 -12.55 7.66 13.37
N ILE A 737 -12.29 8.78 12.67
CA ILE A 737 -13.33 9.56 11.95
C ILE A 737 -14.04 8.69 10.92
N ASN A 738 -13.29 7.98 10.06
CA ASN A 738 -13.91 7.13 9.05
C ASN A 738 -14.82 6.08 9.70
N LYS A 739 -14.41 5.52 10.84
CA LYS A 739 -15.18 4.51 11.56
C LYS A 739 -16.46 5.11 12.17
N SER A 740 -16.40 6.28 12.80
CA SER A 740 -17.57 6.94 13.39
C SER A 740 -18.60 7.35 12.32
N GLU A 741 -18.13 7.82 11.16
CA GLU A 741 -19.02 8.18 10.04
C GLU A 741 -19.77 6.96 9.49
N PHE A 742 -19.09 5.81 9.31
CA PHE A 742 -19.73 4.60 8.79
C PHE A 742 -20.60 3.84 9.80
N GLU A 743 -20.41 4.05 11.10
CA GLU A 743 -21.27 3.45 12.14
C GLU A 743 -22.66 4.10 12.21
N ASN A 744 -22.81 5.34 11.72
CA ASN A 744 -24.10 6.03 11.65
C ASN A 744 -24.98 5.56 10.48
N LEU A 745 -24.43 4.82 9.51
CA LEU A 745 -25.17 4.33 8.34
C LEU A 745 -25.80 2.96 8.59
N ASP A 746 -26.98 2.74 7.99
CA ASP A 746 -27.63 1.43 7.96
C ASP A 746 -26.75 0.39 7.22
N GLU A 747 -26.87 -0.90 7.54
CA GLU A 747 -25.98 -1.95 7.03
C GLU A 747 -26.00 -2.05 5.50
N ARG A 748 -27.17 -1.91 4.86
CA ARG A 748 -27.29 -1.92 3.40
C ARG A 748 -26.57 -0.74 2.76
N GLN A 749 -26.76 0.47 3.30
CA GLN A 749 -26.11 1.68 2.82
C GLN A 749 -24.61 1.64 3.08
N ARG A 750 -24.21 1.12 4.23
CA ARG A 750 -22.81 0.92 4.61
C ARG A 750 -22.10 -0.01 3.64
N VAL A 751 -22.69 -1.15 3.27
CA VAL A 751 -22.10 -2.06 2.28
C VAL A 751 -21.94 -1.38 0.92
N LEU A 752 -22.89 -0.55 0.49
CA LEU A 752 -22.80 0.17 -0.78
C LEU A 752 -21.66 1.22 -0.78
N VAL A 753 -21.48 1.95 0.33
CA VAL A 753 -20.49 3.04 0.44
C VAL A 753 -19.09 2.53 0.84
N GLU A 754 -19.00 1.79 1.94
CA GLU A 754 -17.74 1.26 2.49
C GLU A 754 -17.25 0.02 1.70
N GLY A 755 -18.18 -0.70 1.05
CA GLY A 755 -17.90 -1.99 0.45
C GLY A 755 -17.87 -3.12 1.48
N PHE A 756 -17.38 -4.28 1.05
CA PHE A 756 -17.22 -5.43 1.94
C PHE A 756 -15.91 -5.32 2.73
N ARG A 757 -16.04 -5.20 4.06
CA ARG A 757 -14.92 -5.01 4.99
C ARG A 757 -13.98 -6.21 5.04
N ALA A 758 -12.69 -5.94 5.19
CA ALA A 758 -11.70 -6.99 5.48
C ALA A 758 -12.04 -7.72 6.80
N GLY A 759 -11.68 -9.01 6.90
CA GLY A 759 -11.96 -9.85 8.07
C GLY A 759 -13.24 -10.67 7.97
N LYS A 760 -14.20 -10.29 7.11
CA LYS A 760 -15.40 -11.07 6.85
C LYS A 760 -15.12 -12.26 5.94
N TYR A 761 -15.91 -13.33 6.11
CA TYR A 761 -15.90 -14.50 5.23
C TYR A 761 -16.91 -14.24 4.10
N ALA A 762 -16.51 -14.38 2.85
CA ALA A 762 -17.36 -14.02 1.72
C ALA A 762 -17.32 -15.09 0.62
N LYS A 763 -18.44 -15.18 -0.09
CA LYS A 763 -18.67 -15.99 -1.28
C LYS A 763 -18.62 -15.08 -2.51
N ILE A 764 -17.69 -15.33 -3.41
CA ILE A 764 -17.46 -14.54 -4.62
C ILE A 764 -17.89 -15.37 -5.82
N VAL A 765 -18.87 -14.89 -6.58
CA VAL A 765 -19.35 -15.54 -7.80
C VAL A 765 -18.67 -14.91 -9.02
N ILE A 766 -18.10 -15.75 -9.88
CA ILE A 766 -17.43 -15.32 -11.11
C ILE A 766 -18.01 -16.11 -12.27
N GLU A 767 -18.32 -15.41 -13.35
CA GLU A 767 -18.80 -15.99 -14.62
C GLU A 767 -17.71 -15.93 -15.68
N GLY A 768 -17.84 -16.75 -16.72
CA GLY A 768 -16.91 -16.76 -17.86
C GLY A 768 -15.60 -17.50 -17.60
N VAL A 769 -15.55 -18.44 -16.64
CA VAL A 769 -14.30 -19.15 -16.31
C VAL A 769 -14.09 -20.33 -17.27
N PRO A 770 -12.90 -20.51 -17.87
CA PRO A 770 -12.65 -21.62 -18.79
C PRO A 770 -12.85 -23.00 -18.14
N ALA A 771 -13.57 -23.90 -18.83
CA ALA A 771 -13.79 -25.29 -18.35
C ALA A 771 -12.49 -26.05 -18.06
N GLU A 772 -11.39 -25.73 -18.76
CA GLU A 772 -10.08 -26.34 -18.52
C GLU A 772 -9.59 -26.15 -17.09
N PHE A 773 -9.90 -25.01 -16.47
CA PHE A 773 -9.53 -24.74 -15.08
C PHE A 773 -10.22 -25.71 -14.12
N VAL A 774 -11.52 -25.93 -14.31
CA VAL A 774 -12.34 -26.85 -13.51
C VAL A 774 -11.80 -28.28 -13.63
N LYS A 775 -11.48 -28.73 -14.86
CA LYS A 775 -10.95 -30.08 -15.12
C LYS A 775 -9.54 -30.31 -14.57
N LYS A 776 -8.67 -29.29 -14.62
CA LYS A 776 -7.25 -29.38 -14.19
C LYS A 776 -7.03 -28.90 -12.76
N PHE A 777 -8.09 -28.54 -12.04
CA PHE A 777 -7.97 -27.96 -10.71
C PHE A 777 -7.23 -28.91 -9.75
N ASN A 778 -6.33 -28.33 -8.94
CA ASN A 778 -5.57 -29.06 -7.94
C ASN A 778 -5.51 -28.25 -6.65
N ALA A 779 -6.04 -28.80 -5.56
CA ALA A 779 -6.09 -28.15 -4.25
C ALA A 779 -4.72 -27.85 -3.62
N LYS A 780 -3.62 -28.39 -4.15
CA LYS A 780 -2.25 -28.02 -3.74
C LYS A 780 -1.82 -26.64 -4.25
N MET A 781 -2.38 -26.18 -5.37
CA MET A 781 -2.11 -24.85 -5.89
C MET A 781 -3.10 -23.87 -5.27
N PRO A 782 -2.63 -22.83 -4.55
CA PRO A 782 -3.54 -21.89 -3.91
C PRO A 782 -4.19 -20.98 -4.96
N ILE A 783 -5.48 -20.72 -4.80
CA ILE A 783 -6.17 -19.67 -5.56
C ILE A 783 -6.12 -18.39 -4.73
N ILE A 784 -5.61 -17.33 -5.34
CA ILE A 784 -5.60 -15.98 -4.79
C ILE A 784 -6.46 -15.11 -5.71
N VAL A 785 -7.29 -14.26 -5.11
CA VAL A 785 -8.06 -13.24 -5.82
C VAL A 785 -7.49 -11.89 -5.42
N GLY A 786 -6.98 -11.12 -6.39
CA GLY A 786 -6.52 -9.76 -6.15
C GLY A 786 -7.45 -8.76 -6.83
N GLY A 787 -7.94 -7.76 -6.10
CA GLY A 787 -8.67 -6.65 -6.69
C GLY A 787 -7.74 -5.75 -7.49
N LEU A 788 -8.18 -5.41 -8.70
CA LEU A 788 -7.48 -4.50 -9.60
C LEU A 788 -7.98 -3.08 -9.39
N SER A 789 -7.07 -2.12 -9.38
CA SER A 789 -7.48 -0.71 -9.43
C SER A 789 -7.86 -0.31 -10.86
N PRO A 790 -8.64 0.78 -11.05
CA PRO A 790 -8.99 1.28 -12.40
C PRO A 790 -7.76 1.61 -13.26
N THR A 791 -6.63 1.96 -12.65
CA THR A 791 -5.38 2.19 -13.39
C THR A 791 -4.77 0.89 -13.90
N GLU A 792 -4.89 -0.20 -13.14
CA GLU A 792 -4.32 -1.50 -13.48
C GLU A 792 -5.03 -2.23 -14.60
N ASP A 793 -6.25 -1.83 -14.94
CA ASP A 793 -6.97 -2.37 -16.08
C ASP A 793 -6.47 -1.79 -17.42
N ARG A 794 -5.88 -0.59 -17.38
CA ARG A 794 -5.35 0.07 -18.59
C ARG A 794 -4.00 -0.49 -19.00
N PHE A 795 -3.74 -0.48 -20.30
CA PHE A 795 -2.45 -0.89 -20.88
C PHE A 795 -1.66 0.31 -21.41
N GLY A 796 -0.34 0.24 -21.33
CA GLY A 796 0.56 1.24 -21.88
C GLY A 796 2.02 0.81 -21.81
N PHE A 797 2.94 1.76 -22.00
CA PHE A 797 4.36 1.50 -21.81
C PHE A 797 4.78 1.84 -20.38
N LEU A 798 5.39 0.86 -19.71
CA LEU A 798 5.96 1.07 -18.39
C LEU A 798 7.45 1.35 -18.53
N GLN A 799 7.90 2.47 -17.98
CA GLN A 799 9.31 2.72 -17.79
C GLN A 799 9.73 2.21 -16.41
N VAL A 800 10.61 1.21 -16.40
CA VAL A 800 11.08 0.56 -15.19
C VAL A 800 12.57 0.77 -14.97
N ARG A 801 13.01 0.75 -13.72
CA ARG A 801 14.42 0.66 -13.34
C ARG A 801 14.76 -0.81 -13.07
N ILE A 802 15.40 -1.46 -14.02
CA ILE A 802 15.71 -2.89 -13.97
C ILE A 802 17.21 -3.16 -13.81
N LYS A 803 17.54 -4.18 -13.02
CA LYS A 803 18.90 -4.69 -12.86
C LYS A 803 18.90 -6.20 -12.93
N ARG A 804 19.89 -6.76 -13.62
CA ARG A 804 20.14 -8.21 -13.61
C ARG A 804 20.40 -8.68 -12.18
N HIS A 805 19.78 -9.79 -11.79
CA HIS A 805 20.00 -10.35 -10.47
C HIS A 805 21.46 -10.79 -10.29
N ARG A 806 22.00 -10.57 -9.08
CA ARG A 806 23.41 -10.83 -8.73
C ARG A 806 23.88 -12.27 -8.99
N TRP A 807 22.99 -13.24 -8.80
CA TRP A 807 23.28 -14.67 -8.99
C TRP A 807 22.83 -15.23 -10.33
N HIS A 808 22.17 -14.43 -11.17
CA HIS A 808 21.78 -14.89 -12.50
C HIS A 808 22.97 -14.84 -13.45
N LYS A 809 23.36 -15.98 -14.03
CA LYS A 809 24.61 -16.12 -14.81
C LYS A 809 24.63 -15.31 -16.11
N LYS A 810 23.52 -15.28 -16.87
CA LYS A 810 23.47 -14.70 -18.22
C LYS A 810 23.07 -13.22 -18.17
N ILE A 811 23.57 -12.41 -19.10
CA ILE A 811 23.06 -11.04 -19.31
C ILE A 811 21.77 -11.07 -20.11
N LEU A 812 20.89 -10.10 -19.88
CA LEU A 812 19.59 -10.04 -20.54
C LEU A 812 19.73 -9.21 -21.82
N LYS A 813 19.19 -9.72 -22.92
CA LYS A 813 19.23 -9.09 -24.24
C LYS A 813 17.94 -8.29 -24.47
N THR A 814 18.06 -7.14 -25.09
CA THR A 814 16.90 -6.33 -25.48
C THR A 814 16.08 -7.04 -26.56
N GLY A 815 14.75 -7.01 -26.40
CA GLY A 815 13.84 -7.67 -27.31
C GLY A 815 13.84 -9.19 -27.18
N ASP A 816 14.43 -9.76 -26.12
CA ASP A 816 14.18 -11.15 -25.76
C ASP A 816 13.00 -11.18 -24.77
N PRO A 817 12.12 -12.19 -24.85
CA PRO A 817 10.95 -12.24 -24.00
C PRO A 817 11.36 -12.52 -22.54
N LEU A 818 10.71 -11.82 -21.62
CA LEU A 818 10.96 -11.89 -20.19
C LEU A 818 9.62 -11.90 -19.46
N ILE A 819 9.50 -12.79 -18.48
CA ILE A 819 8.29 -12.91 -17.66
C ILE A 819 8.41 -11.93 -16.50
N PHE A 820 7.48 -11.00 -16.39
CA PHE A 820 7.35 -10.06 -15.29
C PHE A 820 6.30 -10.59 -14.33
N SER A 821 6.67 -10.66 -13.05
CA SER A 821 5.70 -10.69 -11.96
C SER A 821 5.60 -9.28 -11.41
N LEU A 822 4.50 -8.60 -11.73
CA LEU A 822 4.28 -7.21 -11.41
C LEU A 822 2.83 -7.03 -10.96
N GLY A 823 2.65 -6.51 -9.75
CA GLY A 823 1.35 -6.49 -9.07
C GLY A 823 0.81 -7.92 -8.91
N TRP A 824 -0.48 -8.14 -9.17
CA TRP A 824 -1.07 -9.48 -9.18
C TRP A 824 -0.66 -10.30 -10.40
N ARG A 825 -0.44 -9.63 -11.54
CA ARG A 825 -0.26 -10.29 -12.83
C ARG A 825 1.13 -10.88 -13.02
N ARG A 826 1.14 -12.00 -13.74
CA ARG A 826 2.35 -12.61 -14.31
C ARG A 826 2.16 -12.62 -15.82
N PHE A 827 3.08 -12.01 -16.55
CA PHE A 827 2.98 -11.93 -17.99
C PHE A 827 4.34 -11.85 -18.63
N GLN A 828 4.44 -12.37 -19.84
CA GLN A 828 5.62 -12.31 -20.67
C GLN A 828 5.53 -11.10 -21.61
N THR A 829 6.60 -10.32 -21.67
CA THR A 829 6.72 -9.16 -22.57
C THR A 829 8.16 -9.03 -23.08
N MET A 830 8.41 -8.15 -24.05
CA MET A 830 9.72 -7.95 -24.68
C MET A 830 10.30 -6.57 -24.31
N PRO A 831 11.08 -6.47 -23.23
CA PRO A 831 11.63 -5.19 -22.79
C PRO A 831 12.73 -4.65 -23.70
N ILE A 832 12.71 -3.34 -23.90
CA ILE A 832 13.81 -2.57 -24.46
C ILE A 832 14.61 -1.94 -23.33
N TYR A 833 15.91 -2.21 -23.29
CA TYR A 833 16.78 -1.61 -22.28
C TYR A 833 17.36 -0.31 -22.81
N SER A 834 17.42 0.70 -21.96
CA SER A 834 17.98 2.01 -22.26
C SER A 834 18.74 2.59 -21.07
N ILE A 835 19.55 3.60 -21.34
CA ILE A 835 20.25 4.39 -20.32
C ILE A 835 20.16 5.87 -20.70
N SER A 836 20.00 6.74 -19.71
CA SER A 836 20.04 8.17 -19.94
C SER A 836 21.48 8.63 -20.21
N ASP A 837 21.74 9.09 -21.44
CA ASP A 837 23.05 9.64 -21.83
C ASP A 837 23.15 11.06 -21.25
N SER A 838 23.82 11.20 -20.10
CA SER A 838 23.94 12.46 -19.34
C SER A 838 22.61 13.17 -19.07
N ARG A 839 21.53 12.40 -18.83
CA ARG A 839 20.14 12.89 -18.60
C ARG A 839 19.51 13.66 -19.77
N VAL A 840 20.09 13.61 -20.98
CA VAL A 840 19.55 14.32 -22.15
C VAL A 840 18.60 13.45 -22.97
N ARG A 841 18.92 12.16 -23.11
CA ARG A 841 18.15 11.25 -23.98
C ARG A 841 18.23 9.81 -23.50
N ASN A 842 17.18 9.04 -23.74
CA ASN A 842 17.14 7.61 -23.43
C ASN A 842 17.74 6.80 -24.58
N ARG A 843 19.02 6.43 -24.46
CA ARG A 843 19.72 5.65 -25.47
C ARG A 843 19.49 4.16 -25.27
N MET A 844 19.00 3.49 -26.31
CA MET A 844 18.84 2.04 -26.35
C MET A 844 20.18 1.31 -26.11
N LEU A 845 20.15 0.32 -25.24
CA LEU A 845 21.19 -0.66 -25.02
C LEU A 845 20.84 -1.98 -25.74
N LYS A 846 21.86 -2.78 -26.06
CA LYS A 846 21.65 -4.12 -26.62
C LYS A 846 21.44 -5.18 -25.54
N TYR A 847 22.06 -4.95 -24.39
CA TYR A 847 22.06 -5.84 -23.24
C TYR A 847 21.94 -5.01 -21.96
N THR A 848 21.46 -5.63 -20.89
CA THR A 848 21.58 -5.06 -19.55
C THR A 848 23.06 -4.98 -19.15
N PRO A 849 23.50 -3.90 -18.51
CA PRO A 849 24.80 -3.87 -17.84
C PRO A 849 24.86 -4.92 -16.72
N GLU A 850 26.04 -5.50 -16.49
CA GLU A 850 26.18 -6.67 -15.59
C GLU A 850 25.83 -6.38 -14.12
N HIS A 851 26.16 -5.19 -13.62
CA HIS A 851 26.04 -4.82 -12.20
C HIS A 851 25.36 -3.47 -11.96
N MET A 852 24.85 -2.82 -13.01
CA MET A 852 24.25 -1.49 -12.96
C MET A 852 22.74 -1.56 -13.24
N HIS A 853 21.97 -0.63 -12.66
CA HIS A 853 20.59 -0.41 -13.05
C HIS A 853 20.53 0.27 -14.42
N CYS A 854 19.63 -0.19 -15.26
CA CYS A 854 19.27 0.47 -16.51
C CYS A 854 17.76 0.71 -16.54
N PHE A 855 17.32 1.52 -17.49
CA PHE A 855 15.90 1.65 -17.75
C PHE A 855 15.46 0.49 -18.64
N GLY A 856 14.32 -0.10 -18.34
CA GLY A 856 13.60 -1.03 -19.19
C GLY A 856 12.29 -0.37 -19.61
N THR A 857 11.89 -0.55 -20.85
CA THR A 857 10.60 -0.10 -21.34
C THR A 857 9.91 -1.28 -22.02
N PHE A 858 8.69 -1.59 -21.61
CA PHE A 858 7.90 -2.67 -22.17
C PHE A 858 6.42 -2.30 -22.18
N TYR A 859 5.64 -3.04 -22.95
CA TYR A 859 4.19 -2.89 -23.02
C TYR A 859 3.51 -3.83 -22.03
N GLY A 860 2.57 -3.32 -21.23
CA GLY A 860 1.86 -4.10 -20.23
C GLY A 860 0.81 -3.29 -19.46
N PRO A 861 0.18 -3.90 -18.44
CA PRO A 861 -0.79 -3.23 -17.57
C PRO A 861 -0.12 -2.14 -16.74
N LEU A 862 -0.77 -0.98 -16.65
CA LEU A 862 -0.24 0.19 -15.95
C LEU A 862 -0.37 0.02 -14.44
N ILE A 863 0.75 0.12 -13.72
CA ILE A 863 0.76 -0.05 -12.26
C ILE A 863 1.36 1.20 -11.64
N ALA A 864 0.92 1.52 -10.42
CA ALA A 864 1.39 2.67 -9.68
C ALA A 864 2.94 2.69 -9.60
N PRO A 865 3.57 3.86 -9.85
CA PRO A 865 5.02 4.01 -9.74
C PRO A 865 5.57 3.58 -8.37
N ASN A 866 6.87 3.30 -8.32
CA ASN A 866 7.58 2.82 -7.12
C ASN A 866 7.16 1.41 -6.63
N THR A 867 6.37 0.67 -7.42
CA THR A 867 6.07 -0.73 -7.15
C THR A 867 7.24 -1.64 -7.57
N GLY A 868 7.62 -2.58 -6.70
CA GLY A 868 8.67 -3.57 -6.96
C GLY A 868 8.21 -4.72 -7.87
N PHE A 869 9.13 -5.28 -8.65
CA PHE A 869 8.84 -6.46 -9.48
C PHE A 869 10.03 -7.40 -9.60
N VAL A 870 9.71 -8.64 -9.99
CA VAL A 870 10.68 -9.70 -10.26
C VAL A 870 10.50 -10.20 -11.68
N CYS A 871 11.62 -10.51 -12.34
CA CYS A 871 11.63 -11.04 -13.69
C CYS A 871 12.23 -12.44 -13.76
N PHE A 872 11.69 -13.26 -14.65
CA PHE A 872 12.11 -14.63 -14.92
C PHE A 872 12.29 -14.84 -16.41
N GLN A 873 13.23 -15.71 -16.79
CA GLN A 873 13.34 -16.17 -18.18
C GLN A 873 12.49 -17.41 -18.46
N ASN A 874 12.43 -18.32 -17.47
CA ASN A 874 11.73 -19.59 -17.55
C ASN A 874 11.35 -20.04 -16.13
N PHE A 875 10.20 -20.69 -15.97
CA PHE A 875 9.74 -21.26 -14.71
C PHE A 875 10.13 -22.73 -14.52
N SER A 876 10.56 -23.42 -15.58
CA SER A 876 10.90 -24.84 -15.55
C SER A 876 11.85 -25.23 -14.41
N SER A 877 11.48 -26.29 -13.70
CA SER A 877 12.22 -26.89 -12.58
C SER A 877 13.51 -27.60 -13.00
N THR A 878 13.67 -27.93 -14.28
CA THR A 878 14.87 -28.63 -14.79
C THR A 878 16.10 -27.73 -14.91
N ASN A 879 15.94 -26.43 -14.72
CA ASN A 879 17.04 -25.48 -14.84
C ASN A 879 18.01 -25.62 -13.66
N PRO A 880 19.30 -25.95 -13.87
CA PRO A 880 20.28 -26.08 -12.79
C PRO A 880 20.73 -24.73 -12.21
N GLY A 881 20.40 -23.61 -12.87
CA GLY A 881 20.80 -22.26 -12.46
C GLY A 881 19.69 -21.46 -11.79
N PHE A 882 20.06 -20.35 -11.15
CA PHE A 882 19.14 -19.41 -10.50
C PHE A 882 18.13 -18.84 -11.51
N ARG A 883 16.83 -19.12 -11.32
CA ARG A 883 15.75 -18.84 -12.27
C ARG A 883 15.36 -17.36 -12.33
N ILE A 884 15.46 -16.65 -11.20
CA ILE A 884 15.22 -15.20 -11.17
C ILE A 884 16.30 -14.48 -11.97
N ALA A 885 15.89 -13.75 -13.00
CA ALA A 885 16.75 -13.13 -13.97
C ALA A 885 17.09 -11.68 -13.63
N ALA A 886 16.09 -10.91 -13.19
CA ALA A 886 16.23 -9.51 -12.85
C ALA A 886 15.24 -9.08 -11.76
N THR A 887 15.55 -7.97 -11.10
CA THR A 887 14.68 -7.28 -10.16
C THR A 887 14.66 -5.79 -10.49
N GLY A 888 13.61 -5.10 -10.10
CA GLY A 888 13.48 -3.67 -10.37
C GLY A 888 12.28 -3.03 -9.70
N THR A 889 12.12 -1.74 -9.98
CA THR A 889 10.97 -0.94 -9.55
C THR A 889 10.42 -0.13 -10.73
N ILE A 890 9.12 0.16 -10.73
CA ILE A 890 8.50 1.04 -11.72
C ILE A 890 8.95 2.48 -11.47
N LEU A 891 9.25 3.21 -12.54
CA LEU A 891 9.62 4.63 -12.49
C LEU A 891 8.47 5.52 -13.00
N SER A 892 7.93 5.24 -14.18
CA SER A 892 6.78 5.96 -14.75
C SER A 892 5.93 5.04 -15.64
N VAL A 893 4.72 5.52 -15.93
CA VAL A 893 3.74 4.89 -16.81
C VAL A 893 3.33 5.91 -17.87
N ASP A 894 3.48 5.56 -19.14
CA ASP A 894 3.24 6.48 -20.26
C ASP A 894 2.64 5.71 -21.46
N GLU A 895 1.88 6.37 -22.34
CA GLU A 895 1.36 5.73 -23.55
C GLU A 895 2.38 5.70 -24.71
N SER A 896 3.36 6.60 -24.67
CA SER A 896 4.44 6.67 -25.67
C SER A 896 5.77 6.98 -25.00
N THR A 897 6.86 6.40 -25.52
CA THR A 897 8.20 6.59 -24.96
C THR A 897 9.21 6.90 -26.05
N GLU A 898 10.04 7.91 -25.80
CA GLU A 898 11.10 8.31 -26.71
C GLU A 898 12.40 7.57 -26.39
N ILE A 899 12.60 6.44 -27.07
CA ILE A 899 13.86 5.69 -27.00
C ILE A 899 14.61 5.89 -28.30
N VAL A 900 15.89 6.24 -28.22
CA VAL A 900 16.73 6.47 -29.40
C VAL A 900 17.87 5.46 -29.49
N LYS A 901 18.11 4.93 -30.68
CA LYS A 901 19.32 4.14 -30.99
C LYS A 901 20.29 4.99 -31.78
N LYS A 902 21.55 4.88 -31.39
CA LYS A 902 22.64 5.55 -32.09
C LYS A 902 22.88 4.86 -33.44
N LEU A 903 22.71 5.60 -34.52
CA LEU A 903 23.08 5.20 -35.88
C LEU A 903 24.34 5.98 -36.28
N LYS A 904 25.33 5.28 -36.83
CA LYS A 904 26.52 5.93 -37.39
C LYS A 904 26.50 5.72 -38.89
N LEU A 905 26.41 6.81 -39.65
CA LEU A 905 26.65 6.78 -41.10
C LEU A 905 28.17 6.92 -41.28
N THR A 906 28.80 5.98 -41.95
CA THR A 906 30.25 5.94 -42.15
C THR A 906 30.57 6.21 -43.61
N GLY A 907 31.58 7.05 -43.86
CA GLY A 907 32.13 7.31 -45.18
C GLY A 907 33.64 7.33 -45.16
N THR A 908 34.24 7.29 -46.34
CA THR A 908 35.70 7.30 -46.51
C THR A 908 36.14 8.52 -47.32
N PRO A 909 37.27 9.15 -46.97
CA PRO A 909 37.80 10.26 -47.75
C PRO A 909 38.41 9.75 -49.05
N TYR A 910 37.98 10.32 -50.17
CA TYR A 910 38.54 10.01 -51.49
C TYR A 910 39.61 11.04 -51.92
N LYS A 911 39.37 12.33 -51.69
CA LYS A 911 40.30 13.41 -52.04
C LYS A 911 40.45 14.39 -50.87
N ILE A 912 41.68 14.66 -50.47
CA ILE A 912 41.99 15.46 -49.27
C ILE A 912 42.85 16.67 -49.64
N PHE A 913 42.46 17.84 -49.15
CA PHE A 913 43.21 19.07 -49.25
C PHE A 913 43.80 19.43 -47.87
N LYS A 914 43.97 20.73 -47.55
CA LYS A 914 44.44 21.13 -46.22
C LYS A 914 43.36 20.86 -45.17
N ASN A 915 42.24 21.58 -45.24
CA ASN A 915 41.14 21.46 -44.29
C ASN A 915 39.86 20.92 -44.95
N THR A 916 39.81 20.84 -46.28
CA THR A 916 38.67 20.30 -47.01
C THR A 916 38.93 18.89 -47.48
N ALA A 917 37.90 18.05 -47.49
CA ALA A 917 37.97 16.72 -48.10
C ALA A 917 36.66 16.38 -48.81
N PHE A 918 36.77 15.55 -49.84
CA PHE A 918 35.65 14.89 -50.50
C PHE A 918 35.48 13.50 -49.93
N ILE A 919 34.27 13.21 -49.46
CA ILE A 919 33.92 11.96 -48.80
C ILE A 919 32.98 11.17 -49.70
N LYS A 920 33.19 9.85 -49.74
CA LYS A 920 32.39 8.89 -50.48
C LYS A 920 31.82 7.81 -49.55
N ASP A 921 30.91 7.02 -50.09
CA ASP A 921 30.33 5.82 -49.46
C ASP A 921 29.59 6.08 -48.14
N MET A 922 29.14 7.32 -47.90
CA MET A 922 28.30 7.67 -46.74
C MET A 922 26.81 7.81 -47.11
N PHE A 923 26.56 8.34 -48.31
CA PHE A 923 25.24 8.61 -48.88
C PHE A 923 25.22 8.09 -50.32
N ASN A 924 24.03 7.79 -50.82
CA ASN A 924 23.87 7.30 -52.19
C ASN A 924 23.51 8.42 -53.16
N THR A 925 22.70 9.40 -52.72
CA THR A 925 22.15 10.46 -53.57
C THR A 925 22.53 11.87 -53.09
N SER A 926 22.48 12.85 -54.00
CA SER A 926 22.67 14.27 -53.67
C SER A 926 21.55 14.84 -52.79
N LEU A 927 20.33 14.30 -52.91
CA LEU A 927 19.17 14.67 -52.09
C LEU A 927 19.37 14.28 -50.61
N GLU A 928 19.92 13.10 -50.34
CA GLU A 928 20.30 12.70 -48.98
C GLU A 928 21.31 13.69 -48.39
N ILE A 929 22.33 14.07 -49.17
CA ILE A 929 23.35 15.02 -48.71
C ILE A 929 22.73 16.39 -48.42
N ALA A 930 21.81 16.87 -49.26
CA ALA A 930 21.13 18.15 -49.04
C ALA A 930 20.36 18.16 -47.70
N LYS A 931 19.73 17.02 -47.33
CA LYS A 931 19.08 16.85 -46.01
C LYS A 931 20.07 16.92 -44.84
N PHE A 932 21.31 16.48 -45.05
CA PHE A 932 22.38 16.50 -44.04
C PHE A 932 23.39 17.64 -44.25
N GLU A 933 23.06 18.65 -45.05
CA GLU A 933 23.92 19.81 -45.24
C GLU A 933 24.07 20.58 -43.92
N GLY A 934 25.29 20.99 -43.59
CA GLY A 934 25.60 21.62 -42.31
C GLY A 934 25.75 20.64 -41.13
N ALA A 935 25.51 19.34 -41.31
CA ALA A 935 25.63 18.37 -40.22
C ALA A 935 27.08 18.24 -39.71
N SER A 936 27.22 18.05 -38.39
CA SER A 936 28.51 17.81 -37.76
C SER A 936 28.98 16.37 -37.98
N ILE A 937 30.20 16.22 -38.49
CA ILE A 937 30.86 14.93 -38.72
C ILE A 937 32.15 14.86 -37.90
N LYS A 938 32.63 13.65 -37.65
CA LYS A 938 33.88 13.43 -36.90
C LYS A 938 34.65 12.26 -37.50
N THR A 939 35.98 12.35 -37.52
CA THR A 939 36.83 11.22 -37.90
C THR A 939 37.12 10.31 -36.70
N VAL A 940 37.53 9.06 -36.95
CA VAL A 940 38.01 8.16 -35.88
C VAL A 940 39.20 8.75 -35.12
N SER A 941 40.05 9.52 -35.80
CA SER A 941 41.18 10.26 -35.23
C SER A 941 40.78 11.43 -34.33
N GLY A 942 39.49 11.79 -34.28
CA GLY A 942 38.96 12.79 -33.37
C GLY A 942 38.76 14.19 -33.95
N ILE A 943 39.13 14.40 -35.22
CA ILE A 943 39.03 15.69 -35.93
C ILE A 943 37.56 15.97 -36.23
N ARG A 944 37.06 17.14 -35.82
CA ARG A 944 35.68 17.56 -36.10
C ARG A 944 35.59 18.19 -37.49
N GLY A 945 34.43 18.06 -38.12
CA GLY A 945 34.14 18.68 -39.39
C GLY A 945 32.65 18.92 -39.62
N GLN A 946 32.35 19.50 -40.77
CA GLN A 946 31.00 19.84 -41.19
C GLN A 946 30.79 19.48 -42.67
N ILE A 947 29.63 18.90 -42.97
CA ILE A 947 29.18 18.70 -44.35
C ILE A 947 28.86 20.07 -44.96
N LYS A 948 29.48 20.41 -46.09
CA LYS A 948 29.27 21.71 -46.75
C LYS A 948 28.33 21.66 -47.92
N ARG A 949 28.52 20.76 -48.87
CA ARG A 949 27.68 20.69 -50.09
C ARG A 949 27.83 19.35 -50.78
N ALA A 950 26.78 18.86 -51.41
CA ALA A 950 26.85 17.74 -52.35
C ALA A 950 27.77 18.06 -53.54
N LEU A 951 28.49 17.05 -54.03
CA LEU A 951 29.15 17.12 -55.34
C LEU A 951 28.12 16.81 -56.44
N SER A 952 28.29 17.42 -57.60
CA SER A 952 27.43 17.16 -58.77
C SER A 952 27.77 15.83 -59.45
N LYS A 953 29.05 15.46 -59.52
CA LYS A 953 29.55 14.16 -59.99
C LYS A 953 30.77 13.78 -59.14
N PRO A 954 30.89 12.56 -58.60
CA PRO A 954 29.94 11.44 -58.57
C PRO A 954 28.77 11.66 -57.59
N GLU A 955 27.64 11.01 -57.82
CA GLU A 955 26.49 11.06 -56.90
C GLU A 955 26.82 10.43 -55.53
N GLY A 956 26.16 10.92 -54.47
CA GLY A 956 26.41 10.47 -53.09
C GLY A 956 27.73 10.96 -52.48
N HIS A 957 28.56 11.68 -53.24
CA HIS A 957 29.78 12.31 -52.72
C HIS A 957 29.52 13.73 -52.26
N PHE A 958 30.24 14.18 -51.23
CA PHE A 958 30.08 15.53 -50.70
C PHE A 958 31.40 16.15 -50.27
N ARG A 959 31.42 17.48 -50.24
CA ARG A 959 32.51 18.28 -49.70
C ARG A 959 32.29 18.52 -48.21
N ALA A 960 33.30 18.23 -47.42
CA ALA A 960 33.37 18.55 -46.01
C ALA A 960 34.57 19.42 -45.66
N THR A 961 34.42 20.23 -44.61
CA THR A 961 35.49 21.00 -43.99
C THR A 961 35.80 20.43 -42.60
N PHE A 962 37.07 20.29 -42.26
CA PHE A 962 37.59 19.75 -41.01
C PHE A 962 38.50 20.75 -40.31
N GLU A 963 38.72 20.56 -39.00
CA GLU A 963 39.63 21.38 -38.20
C GLU A 963 41.09 21.28 -38.66
N ASP A 964 41.53 20.07 -39.02
CA ASP A 964 42.87 19.78 -39.51
C ASP A 964 42.81 18.75 -40.66
N LYS A 965 43.95 18.55 -41.31
CA LYS A 965 44.11 17.62 -42.43
C LYS A 965 43.91 16.18 -41.97
N ILE A 966 42.83 15.57 -42.47
CA ILE A 966 42.54 14.14 -42.30
C ILE A 966 43.47 13.27 -43.16
N LEU A 967 43.52 11.96 -42.88
CA LEU A 967 44.28 10.98 -43.67
C LEU A 967 43.36 10.15 -44.57
N LEU A 968 43.90 9.60 -45.67
CA LEU A 968 43.14 8.69 -46.55
C LEU A 968 42.68 7.41 -45.82
N SER A 969 43.38 7.02 -44.77
CA SER A 969 43.03 5.86 -43.92
C SER A 969 41.94 6.17 -42.88
N ASP A 970 41.55 7.43 -42.70
CA ASP A 970 40.54 7.79 -41.71
C ASP A 970 39.16 7.35 -42.16
N ILE A 971 38.33 6.93 -41.20
CA ILE A 971 36.90 6.74 -41.41
C ILE A 971 36.19 7.97 -40.85
N VAL A 972 35.37 8.60 -41.69
CA VAL A 972 34.51 9.73 -41.30
C VAL A 972 33.16 9.18 -40.90
N PHE A 973 32.59 9.64 -39.80
CA PHE A 973 31.25 9.24 -39.41
C PHE A 973 30.38 10.41 -38.95
N LEU A 974 29.10 10.32 -39.28
CA LEU A 974 28.03 11.16 -38.76
C LEU A 974 27.31 10.40 -37.64
N ARG A 975 27.11 11.04 -36.48
CA ARG A 975 26.34 10.46 -35.37
C ARG A 975 24.89 10.90 -35.47
N ALA A 976 24.03 10.00 -35.93
CA ALA A 976 22.59 10.19 -35.94
C ALA A 976 21.92 9.42 -34.80
N TRP A 977 20.69 9.81 -34.49
CA TRP A 977 19.85 9.16 -33.49
C TRP A 977 18.54 8.78 -34.16
N TYR A 978 18.20 7.51 -34.11
CA TYR A 978 17.00 6.97 -34.72
C TYR A 978 16.02 6.56 -33.60
N PRO A 979 14.78 7.08 -33.59
CA PRO A 979 13.79 6.69 -32.59
C PRO A 979 13.35 5.24 -32.81
N ILE A 980 13.20 4.50 -31.73
CA ILE A 980 12.77 3.10 -31.73
C ILE A 980 11.54 2.97 -30.86
N LYS A 981 10.50 2.40 -31.44
CA LYS A 981 9.27 2.05 -30.73
C LYS A 981 9.40 0.65 -30.12
N PRO A 982 9.06 0.46 -28.84
CA PRO A 982 8.96 -0.88 -28.25
C PRO A 982 7.85 -1.72 -28.89
N HIS A 983 8.00 -3.04 -28.84
CA HIS A 983 6.98 -3.96 -29.32
C HIS A 983 5.79 -4.02 -28.36
N ARG A 984 4.56 -3.98 -28.90
CA ARG A 984 3.32 -4.18 -28.15
C ARG A 984 3.03 -5.67 -28.01
N PHE A 985 3.89 -6.38 -27.27
CA PHE A 985 3.75 -7.80 -26.98
C PHE A 985 3.41 -8.01 -25.50
N TYR A 986 2.31 -8.70 -25.25
CA TYR A 986 1.82 -9.06 -23.92
C TYR A 986 1.24 -10.48 -24.00
N ASN A 987 1.71 -11.36 -23.11
CA ASN A 987 1.22 -12.73 -23.02
C ASN A 987 1.02 -13.09 -21.53
N PRO A 988 -0.21 -13.20 -21.02
CA PRO A 988 -0.45 -13.53 -19.63
C PRO A 988 -0.03 -14.98 -19.33
N VAL A 989 0.49 -15.23 -18.13
CA VAL A 989 0.86 -16.57 -17.68
C VAL A 989 -0.36 -17.22 -17.05
N THR A 990 -1.10 -18.00 -17.84
CA THR A 990 -2.28 -18.75 -17.42
C THR A 990 -1.92 -20.17 -16.96
N ASN A 991 -1.09 -20.30 -15.91
CA ASN A 991 -0.54 -21.59 -15.45
C ASN A 991 -1.61 -22.61 -15.01
N LEU A 992 -2.78 -22.16 -14.52
CA LEU A 992 -3.84 -23.06 -14.03
C LEU A 992 -4.60 -23.76 -15.16
N VAL A 993 -4.53 -23.20 -16.38
CA VAL A 993 -5.14 -23.75 -17.60
C VAL A 993 -4.07 -24.38 -18.49
N GLY A 994 -2.96 -23.67 -18.67
CA GLY A 994 -1.89 -23.97 -19.62
C GLY A 994 -1.58 -22.72 -20.44
N TRP A 995 -0.31 -22.47 -20.74
CA TRP A 995 0.10 -21.31 -21.55
C TRP A 995 1.32 -21.63 -22.41
N GLN A 996 1.41 -20.98 -23.58
CA GLN A 996 2.54 -21.14 -24.48
C GLN A 996 3.55 -20.01 -24.28
N ARG A 997 4.81 -20.36 -24.01
CA ARG A 997 5.89 -19.37 -23.81
C ARG A 997 6.53 -18.96 -25.12
N ALA A 998 6.81 -17.67 -25.27
CA ALA A 998 7.76 -17.20 -26.28
C ALA A 998 9.18 -17.63 -25.88
N ARG A 999 9.88 -18.30 -26.80
CA ARG A 999 11.23 -18.84 -26.59
C ARG A 999 12.30 -17.75 -26.67
N LEU A 1000 13.42 -17.95 -25.99
CA LEU A 1000 14.55 -17.02 -26.06
C LEU A 1000 15.23 -17.08 -27.43
N THR A 1001 15.89 -15.99 -27.84
CA THR A 1001 16.55 -15.96 -29.16
C THR A 1001 17.66 -17.00 -29.33
N GLY A 1002 18.31 -17.40 -28.23
CA GLY A 1002 19.27 -18.51 -28.24
C GLY A 1002 18.61 -19.89 -28.34
N GLU A 1003 17.44 -20.08 -27.72
CA GLU A 1003 16.69 -21.34 -27.81
C GLU A 1003 16.13 -21.55 -29.22
N ILE A 1004 15.59 -20.49 -29.84
CA ILE A 1004 15.08 -20.51 -31.22
C ILE A 1004 16.21 -20.90 -32.18
N ARG A 1005 17.36 -20.23 -32.08
CA ARG A 1005 18.52 -20.53 -32.93
C ARG A 1005 19.05 -21.94 -32.75
N ALA A 1006 19.04 -22.48 -31.53
CA ALA A 1006 19.45 -23.85 -31.29
C ALA A 1006 18.46 -24.85 -31.88
N ALA A 1007 17.16 -24.57 -31.77
CA ALA A 1007 16.10 -25.43 -32.33
C ALA A 1007 16.05 -25.40 -33.87
N GLU A 1008 16.37 -24.26 -34.48
CA GLU A 1008 16.41 -24.08 -35.95
C GLU A 1008 17.83 -24.28 -36.54
N GLU A 1009 18.81 -24.63 -35.71
CA GLU A 1009 20.22 -24.81 -36.09
C GLU A 1009 20.89 -23.57 -36.76
N ILE A 1010 20.40 -22.36 -36.44
CA ILE A 1010 20.93 -21.11 -36.99
C ILE A 1010 22.09 -20.59 -36.14
N ALA A 1011 23.26 -20.42 -36.76
CA ALA A 1011 24.44 -19.86 -36.10
C ALA A 1011 24.25 -18.39 -35.65
N THR A 1012 24.92 -17.99 -34.57
CA THR A 1012 24.88 -16.59 -34.11
C THR A 1012 25.57 -15.65 -35.11
N PRO A 1013 24.95 -14.54 -35.54
CA PRO A 1013 25.54 -13.63 -36.52
C PRO A 1013 26.75 -12.90 -35.93
N GLN A 1014 27.92 -13.06 -36.57
CA GLN A 1014 29.16 -12.39 -36.16
C GLN A 1014 29.85 -11.73 -37.34
N ASN A 1015 29.93 -10.39 -37.33
CA ASN A 1015 30.62 -9.63 -38.37
C ASN A 1015 32.14 -9.63 -38.11
N LYS A 1016 32.92 -10.18 -39.05
CA LYS A 1016 34.40 -10.24 -38.97
C LYS A 1016 35.07 -8.88 -38.73
N ASN A 1017 34.48 -7.79 -39.23
CA ASN A 1017 34.98 -6.42 -39.07
C ASN A 1017 34.66 -5.80 -37.70
N SER A 1018 33.70 -6.37 -36.96
CA SER A 1018 33.32 -5.88 -35.62
C SER A 1018 34.07 -6.59 -34.49
N GLN A 1019 34.75 -7.69 -34.78
CA GLN A 1019 35.58 -8.41 -33.82
C GLN A 1019 36.84 -7.61 -33.49
N TYR A 1020 37.10 -7.38 -32.20
CA TYR A 1020 38.32 -6.71 -31.77
C TYR A 1020 39.55 -7.57 -32.04
N ARG A 1021 40.64 -6.92 -32.47
CA ARG A 1021 41.93 -7.54 -32.74
C ARG A 1021 43.02 -6.74 -32.02
N LYS A 1022 44.13 -7.41 -31.69
CA LYS A 1022 45.33 -6.73 -31.18
C LYS A 1022 45.90 -5.87 -32.30
N ILE A 1023 46.03 -4.55 -32.06
CA ILE A 1023 46.56 -3.60 -33.05
C ILE A 1023 48.05 -3.40 -32.78
N GLU A 1024 48.89 -3.76 -33.74
CA GLU A 1024 50.33 -3.51 -33.71
C GLU A 1024 50.62 -2.19 -34.43
N ARG A 1025 51.10 -1.18 -33.69
CA ARG A 1025 51.39 0.15 -34.24
C ARG A 1025 52.89 0.28 -34.48
N ALA A 1026 53.28 0.55 -35.73
CA ALA A 1026 54.65 0.90 -36.06
C ALA A 1026 55.03 2.26 -35.46
N GLU A 1027 56.29 2.44 -35.08
CA GLU A 1027 56.80 3.72 -34.61
C GLU A 1027 56.75 4.75 -35.75
N ARG A 1028 56.07 5.87 -35.50
CA ARG A 1028 55.83 6.88 -36.53
C ARG A 1028 56.97 7.89 -36.56
N HIS A 1029 57.86 7.75 -37.54
CA HIS A 1029 58.86 8.76 -37.85
C HIS A 1029 58.28 9.80 -38.82
N PHE A 1030 58.35 11.08 -38.44
CA PHE A 1030 57.93 12.19 -39.31
C PHE A 1030 59.07 12.63 -40.22
N ASN A 1031 58.72 13.14 -41.40
CA ASN A 1031 59.71 13.73 -42.30
C ASN A 1031 60.36 14.97 -41.67
N PRO A 1032 61.66 15.23 -41.96
CA PRO A 1032 62.33 16.43 -41.48
C PRO A 1032 61.68 17.69 -42.07
N LEU A 1033 61.83 18.82 -41.36
CA LEU A 1033 61.31 20.11 -41.80
C LEU A 1033 61.94 20.51 -43.14
N ARG A 1034 61.10 20.74 -44.15
CA ARG A 1034 61.53 21.20 -45.48
C ARG A 1034 61.20 22.68 -45.65
N VAL A 1035 62.20 23.53 -45.46
CA VAL A 1035 62.05 24.99 -45.65
C VAL A 1035 62.00 25.31 -47.16
N PRO A 1036 61.03 26.13 -47.63
CA PRO A 1036 60.99 26.58 -49.01
C PRO A 1036 62.28 27.29 -49.41
N ARG A 1037 62.77 27.06 -50.63
CA ARG A 1037 64.05 27.62 -51.10
C ARG A 1037 64.07 29.15 -51.10
N LYS A 1038 62.94 29.79 -51.41
CA LYS A 1038 62.80 31.25 -51.38
C LYS A 1038 63.03 31.79 -49.96
N LEU A 1039 62.28 31.25 -48.99
CA LEU A 1039 62.45 31.60 -47.58
C LEU A 1039 63.88 31.34 -47.09
N ALA A 1040 64.46 30.18 -47.43
CA ALA A 1040 65.82 29.84 -47.01
C ALA A 1040 66.90 30.83 -47.51
N ALA A 1041 66.66 31.51 -48.64
CA ALA A 1041 67.54 32.55 -49.17
C ALA A 1041 67.29 33.92 -48.53
N GLU A 1042 66.05 34.21 -48.14
CA GLU A 1042 65.64 35.48 -47.50
C GLU A 1042 65.94 35.53 -45.99
N LEU A 1043 66.21 34.39 -45.36
CA LEU A 1043 66.51 34.34 -43.92
C LEU A 1043 67.74 35.22 -43.58
N PRO A 1044 67.69 36.01 -42.49
CA PRO A 1044 68.85 36.74 -41.99
C PRO A 1044 70.05 35.82 -41.78
N TYR A 1045 71.26 36.33 -42.02
CA TYR A 1045 72.51 35.57 -42.01
C TYR A 1045 72.67 34.65 -40.78
N LYS A 1046 72.33 35.14 -39.58
CA LYS A 1046 72.42 34.37 -38.32
C LYS A 1046 71.48 33.14 -38.27
N SER A 1047 70.35 33.21 -38.95
CA SER A 1047 69.32 32.15 -38.99
C SER A 1047 69.40 31.28 -40.26
N GLN A 1048 70.37 31.53 -41.14
CA GLN A 1048 70.49 30.81 -42.40
C GLN A 1048 70.88 29.35 -42.16
N ILE A 1049 70.15 28.43 -42.80
CA ILE A 1049 70.34 27.00 -42.61
C ILE A 1049 71.56 26.53 -43.40
N VAL A 1050 72.64 26.16 -42.71
CA VAL A 1050 73.86 25.64 -43.32
C VAL A 1050 73.70 24.13 -43.56
N THR A 1051 73.47 23.75 -44.83
CA THR A 1051 73.45 22.33 -45.26
C THR A 1051 74.52 22.10 -46.31
N THR A 1052 75.47 21.21 -46.02
CA THR A 1052 76.49 20.82 -46.99
C THR A 1052 75.90 19.84 -48.01
N LYS A 1053 76.25 20.01 -49.29
CA LYS A 1053 75.86 19.05 -50.33
C LYS A 1053 76.72 17.79 -50.19
N PRO A 1054 76.16 16.59 -50.35
CA PRO A 1054 76.97 15.37 -50.36
C PRO A 1054 77.98 15.43 -51.52
N GLN A 1055 79.24 15.10 -51.23
CA GLN A 1055 80.31 15.09 -52.23
C GLN A 1055 80.06 13.98 -53.25
N LYS A 1056 79.91 14.35 -54.54
CA LYS A 1056 79.68 13.38 -55.63
C LYS A 1056 80.97 12.80 -56.20
N LYS A 1057 82.09 13.53 -56.10
CA LYS A 1057 83.39 13.11 -56.61
C LYS A 1057 84.22 12.52 -55.47
N GLN A 1058 84.82 11.36 -55.69
CA GLN A 1058 85.77 10.80 -54.74
C GLN A 1058 87.03 11.66 -54.68
N THR A 1059 87.39 12.10 -53.49
CA THR A 1059 88.60 12.90 -53.28
C THR A 1059 89.84 12.02 -53.33
N TYR A 1060 91.00 12.63 -53.57
CA TYR A 1060 92.29 11.92 -53.50
C TYR A 1060 92.51 11.24 -52.14
N LEU A 1061 92.08 11.88 -51.05
CA LEU A 1061 92.15 11.31 -49.70
C LEU A 1061 91.26 10.07 -49.52
N GLN A 1062 90.07 10.05 -50.13
CA GLN A 1062 89.19 8.87 -50.11
C GLN A 1062 89.78 7.71 -50.93
N LYS A 1063 90.44 8.00 -52.05
CA LYS A 1063 91.13 6.99 -52.88
C LYS A 1063 92.39 6.42 -52.20
N ARG A 1064 93.08 7.24 -51.41
CA ARG A 1064 94.29 6.85 -50.67
C ARG A 1064 93.99 6.10 -49.37
N ALA A 1065 92.75 6.12 -48.89
CA ALA A 1065 92.39 5.48 -47.63
C ALA A 1065 92.63 3.95 -47.69
N VAL A 1066 93.40 3.43 -46.74
CA VAL A 1066 93.74 2.01 -46.65
C VAL A 1066 92.50 1.20 -46.23
N LEU A 1067 92.25 0.09 -46.93
CA LEU A 1067 91.18 -0.84 -46.57
C LEU A 1067 91.58 -1.62 -45.31
N ALA A 1068 90.79 -1.51 -44.26
CA ALA A 1068 91.02 -2.24 -43.02
C ALA A 1068 90.92 -3.76 -43.22
N GLY A 1069 91.90 -4.50 -42.67
CA GLY A 1069 91.96 -5.95 -42.71
C GLY A 1069 90.93 -6.66 -41.82
N GLY A 1070 90.91 -7.99 -41.87
CA GLY A 1070 89.86 -8.84 -41.29
C GLY A 1070 89.61 -8.65 -39.78
N GLU A 1071 90.67 -8.58 -38.97
CA GLU A 1071 90.55 -8.43 -37.51
C GLU A 1071 90.10 -7.02 -37.11
N GLU A 1072 90.70 -5.99 -37.69
CA GLU A 1072 90.29 -4.61 -37.40
C GLU A 1072 88.85 -4.33 -37.85
N LYS A 1073 88.41 -4.91 -38.97
CA LYS A 1073 87.02 -4.78 -39.43
C LYS A 1073 86.04 -5.42 -38.44
N LYS A 1074 86.38 -6.60 -37.90
CA LYS A 1074 85.60 -7.26 -36.84
C LYS A 1074 85.59 -6.44 -35.55
N ALA A 1075 86.72 -5.85 -35.17
CA ALA A 1075 86.81 -4.97 -33.99
C ALA A 1075 85.98 -3.69 -34.15
N ARG A 1076 86.00 -3.05 -35.34
CA ARG A 1076 85.16 -1.88 -35.64
C ARG A 1076 83.66 -2.22 -35.63
N ASP A 1077 83.26 -3.36 -36.22
CA ASP A 1077 81.87 -3.83 -36.19
C ASP A 1077 81.39 -4.14 -34.76
N LEU A 1078 82.23 -4.80 -33.96
CA LEU A 1078 81.94 -5.05 -32.55
C LEU A 1078 81.78 -3.74 -31.76
N MET A 1079 82.70 -2.78 -31.95
CA MET A 1079 82.60 -1.46 -31.32
C MET A 1079 81.34 -0.69 -31.77
N GLN A 1080 80.95 -0.80 -33.04
CA GLN A 1080 79.72 -0.20 -33.55
C GLN A 1080 78.49 -0.82 -32.87
N LYS A 1081 78.41 -2.14 -32.76
CA LYS A 1081 77.31 -2.85 -32.06
C LYS A 1081 77.24 -2.50 -30.58
N LEU A 1082 78.38 -2.44 -29.89
CA LEU A 1082 78.42 -2.07 -28.47
C LEU A 1082 77.96 -0.62 -28.26
N THR A 1083 78.37 0.30 -29.13
CA THR A 1083 77.98 1.71 -29.02
C THR A 1083 76.52 1.95 -29.36
N THR A 1084 75.93 1.24 -30.34
CA THR A 1084 74.49 1.32 -30.62
C THR A 1084 73.66 0.76 -29.47
N ILE A 1085 74.00 -0.43 -28.96
CA ILE A 1085 73.32 -1.02 -27.79
C ILE A 1085 73.40 -0.07 -26.58
N ARG A 1086 74.57 0.53 -26.33
CA ARG A 1086 74.75 1.49 -25.23
C ARG A 1086 73.85 2.72 -25.39
N LYS A 1087 73.72 3.26 -26.62
CA LYS A 1087 72.83 4.39 -26.90
C LYS A 1087 71.36 4.01 -26.68
N ASP A 1088 70.91 2.90 -27.25
CA ASP A 1088 69.53 2.42 -27.10
C ASP A 1088 69.18 2.16 -25.63
N VAL A 1089 70.08 1.54 -24.87
CA VAL A 1089 69.89 1.29 -23.43
C VAL A 1089 69.84 2.61 -22.66
N ALA A 1090 70.69 3.57 -22.98
CA ALA A 1090 70.69 4.89 -22.35
C ALA A 1090 69.40 5.67 -22.67
N GLU A 1091 68.93 5.64 -23.92
CA GLU A 1091 67.68 6.28 -24.36
C GLU A 1091 66.46 5.66 -23.69
N LYS A 1092 66.36 4.32 -23.68
CA LYS A 1092 65.30 3.60 -22.96
C LYS A 1092 65.30 3.93 -21.46
N ARG A 1093 66.48 3.98 -20.84
CA ARG A 1093 66.63 4.36 -19.41
C ARG A 1093 66.20 5.80 -19.17
N LYS A 1094 66.58 6.73 -20.06
CA LYS A 1094 66.21 8.14 -19.98
C LYS A 1094 64.70 8.31 -20.12
N ALA A 1095 64.08 7.69 -21.14
CA ALA A 1095 62.64 7.71 -21.34
C ALA A 1095 61.87 7.20 -20.11
N LYS A 1096 62.31 6.07 -19.53
CA LYS A 1096 61.70 5.53 -18.30
C LYS A 1096 61.88 6.46 -17.09
N LYS A 1097 63.04 7.13 -16.98
CA LYS A 1097 63.28 8.13 -15.93
C LYS A 1097 62.40 9.38 -16.11
N ASP A 1098 62.20 9.82 -17.34
CA ASP A 1098 61.35 10.96 -17.67
C ASP A 1098 59.86 10.65 -17.42
N GLU A 1099 59.41 9.42 -17.73
CA GLU A 1099 58.08 8.92 -17.37
C GLU A 1099 57.87 8.91 -15.85
N ASN A 1100 58.83 8.34 -15.10
CA ASN A 1100 58.78 8.32 -13.64
C ASN A 1100 58.80 9.73 -13.05
N ARG A 1101 59.60 10.64 -13.63
CA ARG A 1101 59.64 12.04 -13.21
C ARG A 1101 58.33 12.76 -13.50
N ALA A 1102 57.67 12.50 -14.62
CA ALA A 1102 56.36 13.06 -14.94
C ALA A 1102 55.28 12.55 -13.96
N ALA A 1103 55.26 11.25 -13.66
CA ALA A 1103 54.37 10.67 -12.66
C ALA A 1103 54.62 11.26 -11.26
N PHE A 1104 55.89 11.45 -10.88
CA PHE A 1104 56.27 12.08 -9.63
C PHE A 1104 55.82 13.55 -9.57
N LYS A 1105 56.06 14.34 -10.62
CA LYS A 1105 55.57 15.73 -10.72
C LYS A 1105 54.05 15.81 -10.57
N LYS A 1106 53.30 14.88 -11.19
CA LYS A 1106 51.84 14.82 -11.05
C LYS A 1106 51.42 14.54 -9.60
N LYS A 1107 52.13 13.65 -8.89
CA LYS A 1107 51.88 13.38 -7.46
C LYS A 1107 52.20 14.60 -6.59
N MET A 1108 53.33 15.27 -6.86
CA MET A 1108 53.73 16.49 -6.15
C MET A 1108 52.70 17.61 -6.33
N ALA A 1109 52.20 17.82 -7.55
CA ALA A 1109 51.16 18.81 -7.82
C ALA A 1109 49.88 18.55 -7.00
N VAL A 1110 49.44 17.28 -6.90
CA VAL A 1110 48.29 16.91 -6.05
C VAL A 1110 48.56 17.15 -4.56
N GLN A 1111 49.80 16.92 -4.10
CA GLN A 1111 50.18 17.19 -2.71
C GLN A 1111 50.26 18.69 -2.42
N GLU A 1112 50.82 19.48 -3.32
CA GLU A 1112 50.86 20.94 -3.23
C GLU A 1112 49.45 21.53 -3.23
N GLU A 1113 48.54 21.02 -4.06
CA GLU A 1113 47.13 21.42 -4.05
C GLU A 1113 46.47 21.15 -2.67
N LYS A 1114 46.67 19.96 -2.11
CA LYS A 1114 46.19 19.62 -0.75
C LYS A 1114 46.81 20.50 0.32
N LYS A 1115 48.11 20.81 0.20
CA LYS A 1115 48.82 21.69 1.13
C LYS A 1115 48.25 23.11 1.06
N ALA A 1116 48.07 23.65 -0.15
CA ALA A 1116 47.48 24.97 -0.36
C ALA A 1116 46.02 25.04 0.16
N ALA A 1117 45.23 23.98 -0.02
CA ALA A 1117 43.87 23.90 0.54
C ALA A 1117 43.89 23.92 2.08
N ARG A 1118 44.84 23.21 2.70
CA ARG A 1118 45.06 23.22 4.15
C ARG A 1118 45.51 24.60 4.65
N GLU A 1119 46.50 25.19 4.01
CA GLU A 1119 47.01 26.54 4.35
C GLU A 1119 45.89 27.59 4.23
N LYS A 1120 45.05 27.53 3.18
CA LYS A 1120 43.86 28.39 3.06
C LYS A 1120 42.87 28.21 4.21
N ARG A 1121 42.60 26.98 4.64
CA ARG A 1121 41.70 26.71 5.78
C ARG A 1121 42.30 27.22 7.08
N GLU A 1122 43.56 26.91 7.37
CA GLU A 1122 44.27 27.36 8.56
C GLU A 1122 44.33 28.90 8.61
N THR A 1123 44.60 29.55 7.47
CA THR A 1123 44.59 31.01 7.35
C THR A 1123 43.20 31.57 7.61
N LYS A 1124 42.12 30.97 7.05
CA LYS A 1124 40.73 31.40 7.30
C LYS A 1124 40.32 31.20 8.76
N GLU A 1125 40.68 30.08 9.37
CA GLU A 1125 40.45 29.83 10.80
C GLU A 1125 41.20 30.81 11.68
N TRP A 1126 42.46 31.10 11.33
CA TRP A 1126 43.27 32.08 12.03
C TRP A 1126 42.63 33.48 11.96
N TRP A 1127 42.27 33.95 10.77
CA TRP A 1127 41.59 35.25 10.59
C TRP A 1127 40.20 35.28 11.22
N SER A 1128 39.48 34.15 11.29
CA SER A 1128 38.20 34.07 12.01
C SER A 1128 38.39 34.21 13.52
N ARG A 1129 39.38 33.51 14.09
CA ARG A 1129 39.74 33.65 15.52
C ARG A 1129 40.24 35.06 15.83
N GLU A 1130 41.12 35.60 14.99
CA GLU A 1130 41.68 36.94 15.16
C GLU A 1130 40.61 38.03 14.94
N GLY A 1131 39.69 37.84 13.99
CA GLY A 1131 38.54 38.71 13.77
C GLY A 1131 37.58 38.72 14.96
N LYS A 1132 37.27 37.56 15.55
CA LYS A 1132 36.53 37.48 16.82
C LYS A 1132 37.28 38.15 17.98
N LYS A 1133 38.61 38.00 18.02
CA LYS A 1133 39.48 38.64 19.02
C LYS A 1133 39.50 40.17 18.88
N ARG A 1134 39.53 40.68 17.64
CA ARG A 1134 39.46 42.12 17.33
C ARG A 1134 38.08 42.70 17.60
N LYS A 1135 36.99 42.02 17.22
CA LYS A 1135 35.61 42.39 17.59
C LYS A 1135 35.32 42.31 19.10
N GLY A 1136 36.06 41.49 19.84
CA GLY A 1136 35.93 41.35 21.30
C GLY A 1136 36.66 42.41 22.14
N GLY A 1137 37.40 43.33 21.53
CA GLY A 1137 37.90 44.54 22.17
C GLY A 1137 36.95 45.71 21.86
N PRO A 1138 36.57 46.56 22.82
CA PRO A 1138 35.65 47.67 22.54
C PRO A 1138 36.30 48.62 21.54
N GLU A 1139 35.70 48.72 20.35
CA GLU A 1139 36.01 49.74 19.36
C GLU A 1139 35.60 51.10 19.92
N GLY A 1140 36.57 51.99 20.13
CA GLY A 1140 36.29 53.36 20.53
C GLY A 1140 37.44 54.10 21.20
N ALA A 1141 38.65 54.07 20.62
CA ALA A 1141 39.64 55.15 20.79
C ALA A 1141 40.80 54.93 19.80
N ALA A 1142 40.76 55.69 18.71
CA ALA A 1142 41.90 55.82 17.82
C ALA A 1142 43.04 56.58 18.52
N GLY A 1143 44.28 56.11 18.30
CA GLY A 1143 45.49 56.93 18.42
C GLY A 1143 46.34 56.69 19.67
N GLY A 1144 47.60 56.31 19.44
CA GLY A 1144 48.68 56.54 20.42
C GLY A 1144 49.62 55.36 20.61
N GLY A 1145 50.81 55.46 20.02
CA GLY A 1145 51.85 54.43 20.05
C GLY A 1145 52.37 54.01 21.44
N GLY A 1146 53.04 52.87 21.43
CA GLY A 1146 54.27 52.69 22.21
C GLY A 1146 54.24 51.60 23.29
N GLY A 1147 55.25 50.72 23.24
CA GLY A 1147 55.78 50.07 24.43
C GLY A 1147 55.58 48.56 24.53
N GLY A 1148 56.28 47.80 23.68
CA GLY A 1148 56.58 46.41 24.00
C GLY A 1148 57.42 46.31 25.27
N LYS A 1149 56.92 45.62 26.30
CA LYS A 1149 57.75 45.06 27.37
C LYS A 1149 57.54 43.55 27.45
N ARG A 1150 58.67 42.86 27.23
CA ARG A 1150 58.96 41.44 27.40
C ARG A 1150 58.46 40.86 28.72
N SER A 1151 58.00 39.61 28.66
CA SER A 1151 58.17 38.56 29.69
C SER A 1151 57.72 37.24 29.03
N LYS A 1152 58.62 36.40 28.48
CA LYS A 1152 59.26 35.24 29.15
C LYS A 1152 58.35 34.46 30.12
N LYS A 1153 57.50 33.60 29.57
CA LYS A 1153 57.54 32.14 29.81
C LYS A 1153 56.68 31.43 28.77
#